data_AF-A0A0W8C4L8-F1
#
_entry.id   AF-A0A0W8C4L8-F1
#
_cell.length_a   1.000
_cell.length_b   1.000
_cell.length_c   1.000
_cell.angle_alpha   90.00
_cell.angle_beta   90.00
_cell.angle_gamma   90.00
#
_symmetry.space_group_name_H-M   'P 1'
#
loop_
_entity.id
_entity.type
_entity.pdbx_description
1 polymer ?
#
loop_
_entity_poly.entity_id
_entity_poly.type
_entity_poly.pdbx_seq_one_letter_code
_entity_poly.pdbx_strand_id
1 'polypeptide(L)'
;MPTYLLALDDALLVHVLRFAAERDVEATTVASKLVAMHLLPQYPEIWRVLFARHWGKLNFQLDAMAEDAENLVVDTRLRALFPLIISQEKNKSNGQRDDGAVTKFAFDGARFGYDRSVRANAPFPTSLYIAVFNRRVQDPVSKKKSSVYQIGATTSSYFEISISDPVSRPSSHTLRNGRVEMTAIGLVPSSFPLVGKQPGWTIPSFGYHGDNGKIYSAFPWKPFAPRFGVNDTVGCGIRHSSQDNGRRVFFTHNGSTVTSRYLPGSGRYIPCDNAHEWFPAVGLDSPNTIHVNFGQHPFMYDHVIDELFSECMGMNALAARQMLQNSNKARSRSVRRNCIDAFIANVLERHNLTTTMLFIGIFKFAAGMTTSLSGLGDELLAHVLSFAAPRDVESLTVASSVVARDVVPQFPIIWKNIFRRRWEALNYPLDSNALLQINENLDALFPSSCTESRKFQLLAHAIIPVPSYADIRETQKALGYTDAYHRIVSQQAPELRESHSVDFALDGGMLGDDRCVRANMPFPTTFHVAVYKRNPTEEDTAQGHTQPVYQVGVVPGGYFELSLSKRQHRHARVPSMSGQEVMTSIGLVNAKFPLVGKQPGWTRRSHGYHGDDGRYYHGTPFEVGGTAGSNLMCRDANLCFKIWQFLKQGRPFGPMFKSGSTVGCGVRINPRTGTIFAFFTNNGELISGEDGAYVECEHRNWYPAVGLDSYDALHLNFGQEPFVYSAIADELFEECNDMATTVSEQLQWYDISDSDGESSEDEENDDNNDSGDSFGSDVSDEEVSARLIMRILAMRRAGTDVA
;
A
#
# COMPACT_ATOMS: atom_id res chain seq x y z
N MET A 1 26.74 -4.45 -11.80
CA MET A 1 25.81 -4.66 -12.93
C MET A 1 24.40 -4.63 -12.38
N PRO A 2 23.47 -3.84 -12.95
CA PRO A 2 22.08 -3.86 -12.52
C PRO A 2 21.47 -5.23 -12.89
N THR A 3 21.00 -5.97 -11.88
CA THR A 3 20.29 -7.25 -12.08
C THR A 3 18.82 -6.94 -12.31
N TYR A 4 18.33 -7.21 -13.53
CA TYR A 4 16.93 -6.99 -13.90
C TYR A 4 16.01 -8.01 -13.19
N LEU A 5 14.77 -7.61 -12.87
CA LEU A 5 13.78 -8.49 -12.24
C LEU A 5 13.45 -9.74 -13.10
N LEU A 6 13.59 -9.62 -14.42
CA LEU A 6 13.48 -10.70 -15.41
C LEU A 6 14.73 -11.62 -15.48
N ALA A 7 15.83 -11.21 -14.87
CA ALA A 7 17.07 -11.99 -14.78
C ALA A 7 17.16 -12.79 -13.46
N LEU A 8 16.23 -12.56 -12.52
CA LEU A 8 16.08 -13.36 -11.31
C LEU A 8 15.24 -14.60 -11.62
N ASP A 9 15.65 -15.77 -11.13
CA ASP A 9 14.80 -16.95 -11.20
C ASP A 9 13.59 -16.83 -10.25
N ASP A 10 12.57 -17.64 -10.51
CA ASP A 10 11.32 -17.62 -9.74
C ASP A 10 11.57 -17.84 -8.23
N ALA A 11 12.58 -18.62 -7.85
CA ALA A 11 12.90 -18.90 -6.46
C ALA A 11 13.47 -17.65 -5.74
N LEU A 12 14.37 -16.92 -6.38
CA LEU A 12 14.89 -15.65 -5.87
C LEU A 12 13.80 -14.59 -5.82
N LEU A 13 12.91 -14.53 -6.83
CA LEU A 13 11.83 -13.55 -6.89
C LEU A 13 10.77 -13.80 -5.81
N VAL A 14 10.44 -15.07 -5.56
CA VAL A 14 9.58 -15.49 -4.43
C VAL A 14 10.25 -15.11 -3.10
N HIS A 15 11.55 -15.36 -2.96
CA HIS A 15 12.29 -14.97 -1.75
C HIS A 15 12.20 -13.46 -1.53
N VAL A 16 12.43 -12.63 -2.55
CA VAL A 16 12.32 -11.17 -2.48
C VAL A 16 10.89 -10.71 -2.10
N LEU A 17 9.85 -11.26 -2.73
CA LEU A 17 8.47 -10.88 -2.44
C LEU A 17 7.98 -11.31 -1.05
N ARG A 18 8.53 -12.39 -0.46
CA ARG A 18 8.25 -12.77 0.94
C ARG A 18 8.76 -11.74 1.96
N PHE A 19 9.78 -10.94 1.58
CA PHE A 19 10.30 -9.86 2.42
C PHE A 19 9.70 -8.48 2.09
N ALA A 20 8.94 -8.36 0.99
CA ALA A 20 8.19 -7.15 0.64
C ALA A 20 6.97 -6.95 1.58
N ALA A 21 6.39 -5.74 1.64
CA ALA A 21 5.09 -5.59 2.31
C ALA A 21 3.96 -5.98 1.38
N GLU A 22 2.82 -6.28 2.00
CA GLU A 22 1.56 -6.57 1.34
C GLU A 22 1.24 -5.58 0.21
N ARG A 23 1.33 -4.27 0.48
CA ARG A 23 1.09 -3.22 -0.54
C ARG A 23 2.11 -3.21 -1.67
N ASP A 24 3.35 -3.65 -1.43
CA ASP A 24 4.38 -3.73 -2.46
C ASP A 24 4.22 -4.99 -3.31
N VAL A 25 3.73 -6.08 -2.70
CA VAL A 25 3.32 -7.28 -3.43
C VAL A 25 2.09 -6.98 -4.29
N GLU A 26 1.11 -6.23 -3.77
CA GLU A 26 -0.03 -5.74 -4.55
C GLU A 26 0.41 -4.80 -5.68
N ALA A 27 1.26 -3.81 -5.41
CA ALA A 27 1.84 -2.91 -6.40
C ALA A 27 2.60 -3.68 -7.50
N THR A 28 3.45 -4.63 -7.11
CA THR A 28 4.22 -5.45 -8.04
C THR A 28 3.31 -6.40 -8.84
N THR A 29 2.20 -6.86 -8.25
CA THR A 29 1.15 -7.60 -8.96
C THR A 29 0.46 -6.73 -10.00
N VAL A 30 0.16 -5.48 -9.65
CA VAL A 30 -0.44 -4.52 -10.59
C VAL A 30 0.53 -4.16 -11.72
N ALA A 31 1.83 -4.04 -11.41
CA ALA A 31 2.86 -3.59 -12.34
C ALA A 31 3.50 -4.73 -13.17
N SER A 32 3.53 -5.98 -12.67
CA SER A 32 4.22 -7.11 -13.30
C SER A 32 3.30 -8.30 -13.55
N LYS A 33 3.07 -8.57 -14.85
CA LYS A 33 2.31 -9.72 -15.33
C LYS A 33 2.90 -11.07 -14.89
N LEU A 34 4.24 -11.16 -14.79
CA LEU A 34 4.93 -12.35 -14.29
C LEU A 34 4.55 -12.61 -12.83
N VAL A 35 4.56 -11.57 -12.00
CA VAL A 35 4.22 -11.71 -10.58
C VAL A 35 2.73 -12.02 -10.38
N ALA A 36 1.84 -11.34 -11.10
CA ALA A 36 0.40 -11.51 -10.92
C ALA A 36 -0.17 -12.84 -11.43
N MET A 37 0.29 -13.27 -12.59
CA MET A 37 -0.34 -14.39 -13.31
C MET A 37 0.45 -15.69 -13.19
N HIS A 38 1.75 -15.60 -12.91
CA HIS A 38 2.63 -16.76 -12.82
C HIS A 38 3.10 -16.99 -11.38
N LEU A 39 3.70 -15.97 -10.74
CA LEU A 39 4.32 -16.15 -9.43
C LEU A 39 3.30 -16.29 -8.27
N LEU A 40 2.47 -15.28 -7.99
CA LEU A 40 1.58 -15.30 -6.82
C LEU A 40 0.59 -16.47 -6.77
N PRO A 41 -0.01 -16.92 -7.89
CA PRO A 41 -0.89 -18.08 -7.88
C PRO A 41 -0.17 -19.40 -7.51
N GLN A 42 1.14 -19.50 -7.78
CA GLN A 42 1.93 -20.70 -7.55
C GLN A 42 2.58 -20.74 -6.15
N TYR A 43 2.66 -19.59 -5.48
CA TYR A 43 3.39 -19.41 -4.22
C TYR A 43 2.51 -18.78 -3.12
N PRO A 44 1.41 -19.44 -2.69
CA PRO A 44 0.45 -18.91 -1.71
C PRO A 44 1.05 -18.67 -0.32
N GLU A 45 2.21 -19.26 -0.03
CA GLU A 45 2.96 -19.01 1.19
C GLU A 45 3.47 -17.57 1.32
N ILE A 46 3.60 -16.82 0.22
CA ILE A 46 3.87 -15.36 0.25
C ILE A 46 2.78 -14.66 1.08
N TRP A 47 1.50 -14.94 0.79
CA TRP A 47 0.37 -14.36 1.50
C TRP A 47 0.23 -14.86 2.94
N ARG A 48 0.64 -16.11 3.22
CA ARG A 48 0.65 -16.65 4.59
C ARG A 48 1.68 -15.93 5.47
N VAL A 49 2.88 -15.70 4.95
CA VAL A 49 3.94 -14.96 5.66
C VAL A 49 3.53 -13.51 5.88
N LEU A 50 2.94 -12.86 4.86
CA LEU A 50 2.41 -11.51 4.99
C LEU A 50 1.31 -11.40 6.05
N PHE A 51 0.33 -12.31 6.01
CA PHE A 51 -0.75 -12.36 7.00
C PHE A 51 -0.21 -12.56 8.42
N ALA A 52 0.69 -13.51 8.63
CA ALA A 52 1.25 -13.78 9.95
C ALA A 52 2.03 -12.58 10.52
N ARG A 53 2.82 -11.88 9.68
CA ARG A 53 3.54 -10.67 10.08
C ARG A 53 2.59 -9.52 10.39
N HIS A 54 1.53 -9.33 9.59
CA HIS A 54 0.53 -8.30 9.84
C HIS A 54 -0.29 -8.59 11.10
N TRP A 55 -0.67 -9.85 11.30
CA TRP A 55 -1.34 -10.33 12.49
C TRP A 55 -0.50 -10.10 13.75
N GLY A 56 0.80 -10.42 13.72
CA GLY A 56 1.72 -10.22 14.84
C GLY A 56 1.93 -8.74 15.22
N LYS A 57 1.77 -7.82 14.26
CA LYS A 57 1.83 -6.36 14.53
C LYS A 57 0.57 -5.84 15.21
N LEU A 58 -0.60 -6.36 14.85
CA LEU A 58 -1.90 -5.87 15.33
C LEU A 58 -2.45 -6.65 16.53
N ASN A 59 -2.00 -7.89 16.71
CA ASN A 59 -2.54 -8.82 17.69
C ASN A 59 -1.40 -9.42 18.54
N PHE A 60 -1.09 -10.71 18.34
CA PHE A 60 -0.08 -11.44 19.08
C PHE A 60 0.80 -12.25 18.12
N GLN A 61 2.03 -12.51 18.55
CA GLN A 61 2.99 -13.33 17.80
C GLN A 61 2.49 -14.77 17.67
N LEU A 62 2.57 -15.33 16.46
CA LEU A 62 2.20 -16.71 16.19
C LEU A 62 3.46 -17.59 16.34
N ASP A 63 3.44 -18.54 17.27
CA ASP A 63 4.57 -19.44 17.52
C ASP A 63 4.78 -20.43 16.36
N ALA A 64 6.04 -20.56 15.93
CA ALA A 64 6.57 -21.34 14.80
C ALA A 64 6.51 -20.66 13.42
N MET A 65 7.57 -19.91 13.12
CA MET A 65 7.90 -19.35 11.80
C MET A 65 9.22 -19.96 11.30
N ALA A 66 9.18 -21.22 10.88
CA ALA A 66 10.18 -21.76 9.95
C ALA A 66 9.61 -21.69 8.52
N GLU A 67 10.46 -21.67 7.50
CA GLU A 67 10.13 -21.46 6.06
C GLU A 67 9.08 -22.44 5.47
N ASP A 68 8.62 -23.38 6.28
CA ASP A 68 7.82 -24.58 6.01
C ASP A 68 6.67 -24.81 7.01
N ALA A 69 6.30 -23.82 7.84
CA ALA A 69 5.27 -23.94 8.87
C ALA A 69 3.83 -24.17 8.30
N GLU A 70 3.34 -25.43 8.35
CA GLU A 70 2.00 -25.86 7.88
C GLU A 70 0.85 -25.59 8.88
N ASN A 71 1.16 -25.03 10.04
CA ASN A 71 0.29 -24.89 11.22
C ASN A 71 -0.64 -23.66 11.21
N LEU A 72 -0.61 -22.84 10.15
CA LEU A 72 -1.59 -21.78 9.91
C LEU A 72 -2.72 -22.26 8.99
N VAL A 73 -3.84 -22.68 9.58
CA VAL A 73 -4.96 -23.31 8.85
C VAL A 73 -6.18 -22.39 8.87
N VAL A 74 -6.75 -22.10 7.70
CA VAL A 74 -8.02 -21.37 7.58
C VAL A 74 -9.17 -22.27 8.03
N ASP A 75 -9.93 -21.83 9.04
CA ASP A 75 -11.08 -22.55 9.61
C ASP A 75 -12.07 -22.98 8.52
N THR A 76 -12.54 -24.22 8.58
CA THR A 76 -13.40 -24.85 7.57
C THR A 76 -14.73 -24.12 7.38
N ARG A 77 -15.25 -23.40 8.38
CA ARG A 77 -16.48 -22.60 8.28
C ARG A 77 -16.24 -21.27 7.58
N LEU A 78 -15.08 -20.65 7.80
CA LEU A 78 -14.65 -19.45 7.06
C LEU A 78 -14.41 -19.79 5.59
N ARG A 79 -13.82 -20.96 5.33
CA ARG A 79 -13.66 -21.55 4.00
C ARG A 79 -15.00 -21.83 3.31
N ALA A 80 -16.05 -22.15 4.08
CA ALA A 80 -17.40 -22.40 3.57
C ALA A 80 -18.17 -21.12 3.15
N LEU A 81 -17.70 -19.92 3.55
CA LEU A 81 -18.22 -18.64 3.07
C LEU A 81 -17.79 -18.33 1.63
N PHE A 82 -16.79 -19.06 1.12
CA PHE A 82 -16.28 -18.99 -0.26
C PHE A 82 -16.52 -20.34 -0.96
N PRO A 83 -17.74 -20.64 -1.46
CA PRO A 83 -18.05 -21.95 -2.02
C PRO A 83 -17.26 -22.22 -3.31
N LEU A 84 -16.21 -23.03 -3.18
CA LEU A 84 -15.31 -23.45 -4.26
C LEU A 84 -15.96 -24.53 -5.16
N ILE A 85 -15.77 -24.38 -6.47
CA ILE A 85 -15.73 -25.52 -7.40
C ILE A 85 -14.50 -26.34 -6.99
N ILE A 86 -14.67 -27.62 -6.66
CA ILE A 86 -13.56 -28.45 -6.20
C ILE A 86 -12.75 -28.91 -7.42
N SER A 87 -11.48 -28.47 -7.50
CA SER A 87 -10.48 -29.11 -8.37
C SER A 87 -10.30 -30.56 -7.93
N GLN A 88 -10.45 -31.50 -8.86
CA GLN A 88 -10.19 -32.92 -8.58
C GLN A 88 -8.78 -33.32 -9.00
N GLU A 89 -7.79 -32.77 -8.32
CA GLU A 89 -6.45 -33.34 -8.30
C GLU A 89 -6.37 -34.32 -7.13
N LYS A 90 -6.53 -35.61 -7.43
CA LYS A 90 -6.15 -36.67 -6.49
C LYS A 90 -4.64 -36.53 -6.26
N ASN A 91 -4.23 -36.37 -5.00
CA ASN A 91 -2.90 -36.69 -4.50
C ASN A 91 -2.43 -38.00 -5.14
N LYS A 92 -1.63 -37.93 -6.21
CA LYS A 92 -0.81 -39.06 -6.63
C LYS A 92 0.39 -39.06 -5.72
N SER A 93 0.54 -40.14 -4.97
CA SER A 93 1.76 -40.50 -4.27
C SER A 93 2.91 -40.62 -5.27
N ASN A 94 3.56 -39.50 -5.58
CA ASN A 94 4.95 -39.38 -6.06
C ASN A 94 5.23 -37.91 -6.43
N GLY A 95 5.70 -37.13 -5.45
CA GLY A 95 6.74 -36.10 -5.61
C GLY A 95 6.64 -34.98 -6.66
N GLN A 96 5.57 -34.85 -7.46
CA GLN A 96 5.37 -33.70 -8.34
C GLN A 96 4.22 -32.85 -7.80
N ARG A 97 4.54 -31.65 -7.32
CA ARG A 97 3.57 -30.58 -7.11
C ARG A 97 3.08 -30.14 -8.49
N ASP A 98 1.76 -30.05 -8.68
CA ASP A 98 1.15 -29.67 -9.95
C ASP A 98 0.71 -28.20 -9.90
N ASP A 99 1.01 -27.48 -10.99
CA ASP A 99 0.97 -26.03 -11.08
C ASP A 99 -0.45 -25.52 -11.36
N GLY A 100 -1.26 -25.27 -10.33
CA GLY A 100 -2.35 -24.26 -10.27
C GLY A 100 -3.43 -24.18 -11.37
N ALA A 101 -3.45 -25.01 -12.41
CA ALA A 101 -4.33 -24.87 -13.58
C ALA A 101 -5.49 -25.88 -13.51
N VAL A 102 -6.64 -25.44 -12.98
CA VAL A 102 -7.85 -26.28 -12.86
C VAL A 102 -8.44 -26.57 -14.24
N THR A 103 -8.07 -27.71 -14.83
CA THR A 103 -8.67 -28.25 -16.06
C THR A 103 -9.70 -29.33 -15.77
N LYS A 104 -9.76 -29.85 -14.54
CA LYS A 104 -10.70 -30.88 -14.10
C LYS A 104 -11.53 -30.40 -12.91
N PHE A 105 -12.84 -30.37 -13.08
CA PHE A 105 -13.76 -29.89 -12.05
C PHE A 105 -15.07 -30.67 -12.04
N ALA A 106 -15.68 -30.70 -10.85
CA ALA A 106 -17.02 -31.21 -10.63
C ALA A 106 -17.66 -30.40 -9.49
N PHE A 107 -18.98 -30.53 -9.34
CA PHE A 107 -19.59 -30.20 -8.05
C PHE A 107 -19.20 -31.23 -7.00
N ASP A 108 -19.39 -30.90 -5.72
CA ASP A 108 -18.99 -31.69 -4.55
C ASP A 108 -19.67 -33.08 -4.43
N GLY A 109 -20.32 -33.56 -5.50
CA GLY A 109 -20.99 -34.86 -5.58
C GLY A 109 -22.27 -34.96 -4.76
N ALA A 110 -22.56 -33.99 -3.89
CA ALA A 110 -23.77 -33.95 -3.07
C ALA A 110 -24.83 -32.99 -3.63
N ARG A 111 -24.45 -32.05 -4.50
CA ARG A 111 -25.32 -30.99 -5.00
C ARG A 111 -25.26 -30.81 -6.52
N PHE A 112 -26.39 -30.41 -7.08
CA PHE A 112 -26.50 -29.94 -8.46
C PHE A 112 -25.90 -28.53 -8.62
N GLY A 113 -25.61 -28.18 -9.86
CA GLY A 113 -24.90 -26.95 -10.18
C GLY A 113 -25.71 -25.67 -10.06
N TYR A 114 -27.04 -25.75 -9.98
CA TYR A 114 -27.92 -24.56 -9.95
C TYR A 114 -27.68 -23.64 -11.16
N ASP A 115 -27.60 -24.23 -12.35
CA ASP A 115 -27.38 -23.52 -13.60
C ASP A 115 -26.11 -22.64 -13.57
N ARG A 116 -25.02 -23.14 -13.00
CA ARG A 116 -23.75 -22.42 -12.93
C ARG A 116 -22.92 -22.67 -14.18
N SER A 117 -22.18 -21.65 -14.59
CA SER A 117 -21.24 -21.72 -15.71
C SER A 117 -19.82 -21.47 -15.23
N VAL A 118 -18.89 -22.26 -15.73
CA VAL A 118 -17.45 -22.05 -15.57
C VAL A 118 -16.92 -21.50 -16.89
N ARG A 119 -16.24 -20.36 -16.84
CA ARG A 119 -15.68 -19.69 -18.02
C ARG A 119 -14.16 -19.71 -17.94
N ALA A 120 -13.50 -19.82 -19.08
CA ALA A 120 -12.05 -19.66 -19.17
C ALA A 120 -11.59 -18.29 -18.64
N ASN A 121 -10.35 -18.24 -18.18
CA ASN A 121 -9.69 -17.04 -17.66
C ASN A 121 -9.33 -16.02 -18.76
N ALA A 122 -9.36 -16.43 -20.03
CA ALA A 122 -9.12 -15.56 -21.18
C ALA A 122 -10.10 -15.88 -22.32
N PRO A 123 -10.46 -14.89 -23.15
CA PRO A 123 -11.24 -15.14 -24.35
C PRO A 123 -10.38 -15.80 -25.42
N PHE A 124 -11.04 -16.38 -26.42
CA PHE A 124 -10.37 -16.74 -27.65
C PHE A 124 -9.78 -15.49 -28.34
N PRO A 125 -8.54 -15.56 -28.85
CA PRO A 125 -7.92 -14.45 -29.55
C PRO A 125 -8.78 -13.98 -30.72
N THR A 126 -8.93 -12.67 -30.84
CA THR A 126 -9.70 -12.01 -31.89
C THR A 126 -8.87 -11.78 -33.16
N SER A 127 -7.55 -11.91 -33.06
CA SER A 127 -6.56 -11.68 -34.10
C SER A 127 -5.60 -12.86 -34.22
N LEU A 128 -4.71 -12.81 -35.22
CA LEU A 128 -3.70 -13.84 -35.46
C LEU A 128 -2.82 -14.05 -34.21
N TYR A 129 -2.70 -15.30 -33.76
CA TYR A 129 -1.88 -15.67 -32.60
C TYR A 129 -1.14 -16.99 -32.84
N ILE A 130 -0.14 -17.26 -32.01
CA ILE A 130 0.58 -18.55 -31.99
C ILE A 130 -0.14 -19.50 -31.03
N ALA A 131 -0.52 -20.67 -31.51
CA ALA A 131 -1.11 -21.73 -30.74
C ALA A 131 -0.16 -22.94 -30.65
N VAL A 132 -0.24 -23.65 -29.53
CA VAL A 132 0.51 -24.89 -29.27
C VAL A 132 -0.49 -25.96 -28.91
N PHE A 133 -0.54 -27.04 -29.69
CA PHE A 133 -1.49 -28.14 -29.50
C PHE A 133 -0.77 -29.48 -29.47
N ASN A 134 -1.13 -30.33 -28.52
CA ASN A 134 -0.67 -31.71 -28.47
C ASN A 134 -1.43 -32.54 -29.53
N ARG A 135 -0.71 -33.29 -30.36
CA ARG A 135 -1.24 -34.05 -31.50
C ARG A 135 -0.83 -35.51 -31.41
N ARG A 136 -1.77 -36.43 -31.67
CA ARG A 136 -1.44 -37.85 -31.83
C ARG A 136 -0.60 -38.08 -33.08
N VAL A 137 0.48 -38.84 -32.92
CA VAL A 137 1.32 -39.31 -34.03
C VAL A 137 1.38 -40.82 -33.97
N GLN A 138 1.28 -41.45 -35.14
CA GLN A 138 1.51 -42.88 -35.28
C GLN A 138 2.87 -43.08 -35.93
N ASP A 139 3.76 -43.78 -35.23
CA ASP A 139 5.04 -44.21 -35.81
C ASP A 139 4.73 -45.16 -37.00
N PRO A 140 5.17 -44.82 -38.23
CA PRO A 140 4.86 -45.61 -39.42
C PRO A 140 5.44 -47.02 -39.38
N VAL A 141 6.45 -47.28 -38.55
CA VAL A 141 7.18 -48.55 -38.46
C VAL A 141 6.75 -49.34 -37.22
N SER A 142 6.76 -48.72 -36.04
CA SER A 142 6.49 -49.44 -34.78
C SER A 142 5.01 -49.56 -34.42
N LYS A 143 4.12 -48.83 -35.10
CA LYS A 143 2.70 -48.64 -34.76
C LYS A 143 2.46 -48.15 -33.32
N LYS A 144 3.51 -47.74 -32.59
CA LYS A 144 3.41 -47.23 -31.23
C LYS A 144 2.72 -45.87 -31.26
N LYS A 145 1.67 -45.71 -30.46
CA LYS A 145 0.96 -44.43 -30.33
C LYS A 145 1.84 -43.49 -29.50
N SER A 146 2.25 -42.37 -30.09
CA SER A 146 2.92 -41.27 -29.41
C SER A 146 2.13 -39.98 -29.62
N SER A 147 2.57 -38.89 -28.99
CA SER A 147 2.04 -37.56 -29.27
C SER A 147 3.16 -36.52 -29.33
N VAL A 148 2.93 -35.44 -30.06
CA VAL A 148 3.88 -34.34 -30.25
C VAL A 148 3.18 -33.01 -30.06
N TYR A 149 3.86 -31.99 -29.53
CA TYR A 149 3.34 -30.64 -29.53
C TYR A 149 3.59 -29.98 -30.89
N GLN A 150 2.52 -29.58 -31.57
CA GLN A 150 2.56 -28.85 -32.83
C GLN A 150 2.32 -27.37 -32.55
N ILE A 151 3.23 -26.54 -33.04
CA ILE A 151 3.18 -25.08 -32.93
C ILE A 151 2.75 -24.51 -34.28
N GLY A 152 1.81 -23.58 -34.29
CA GLY A 152 1.34 -22.94 -35.52
C GLY A 152 0.67 -21.59 -35.26
N ALA A 153 0.42 -20.82 -36.32
CA ALA A 153 -0.34 -19.58 -36.24
C ALA A 153 -1.79 -19.81 -36.68
N THR A 154 -2.74 -19.14 -36.04
CA THR A 154 -4.16 -19.23 -36.40
C THR A 154 -4.92 -17.98 -35.92
N THR A 155 -6.07 -17.72 -36.53
CA THR A 155 -7.07 -16.72 -36.09
C THR A 155 -8.31 -17.40 -35.49
N SER A 156 -8.31 -18.73 -35.45
CA SER A 156 -9.40 -19.57 -34.99
C SER A 156 -9.02 -20.26 -33.69
N SER A 157 -9.99 -20.79 -32.96
CA SER A 157 -9.76 -21.42 -31.66
C SER A 157 -10.73 -22.56 -31.40
N TYR A 158 -10.31 -23.53 -30.60
CA TYR A 158 -11.10 -24.71 -30.27
C TYR A 158 -10.75 -25.21 -28.86
N PHE A 159 -11.76 -25.73 -28.16
CA PHE A 159 -11.60 -26.47 -26.92
C PHE A 159 -12.60 -27.62 -26.87
N GLU A 160 -12.33 -28.63 -26.07
CA GLU A 160 -13.29 -29.71 -25.83
C GLU A 160 -13.36 -30.11 -24.37
N ILE A 161 -14.49 -30.71 -23.99
CA ILE A 161 -14.70 -31.29 -22.68
C ILE A 161 -14.88 -32.79 -22.80
N SER A 162 -14.32 -33.53 -21.85
CA SER A 162 -14.62 -34.94 -21.63
C SER A 162 -15.39 -35.10 -20.34
N ILE A 163 -16.47 -35.87 -20.39
CA ILE A 163 -17.41 -36.02 -19.27
C ILE A 163 -17.22 -37.41 -18.68
N SER A 164 -17.08 -37.49 -17.37
CA SER A 164 -16.88 -38.75 -16.65
C SER A 164 -17.83 -38.84 -15.45
N ASP A 165 -18.01 -40.06 -14.95
CA ASP A 165 -18.81 -40.31 -13.76
C ASP A 165 -18.37 -39.42 -12.59
N PRO A 166 -19.31 -38.96 -11.76
CA PRO A 166 -18.99 -38.15 -10.59
C PRO A 166 -18.19 -38.96 -9.57
N VAL A 167 -17.31 -38.27 -8.81
CA VAL A 167 -16.50 -38.93 -7.76
C VAL A 167 -17.35 -39.44 -6.59
N SER A 168 -18.49 -38.82 -6.33
CA SER A 168 -19.54 -39.38 -5.49
C SER A 168 -20.89 -39.05 -6.11
N ARG A 169 -21.76 -40.07 -6.26
CA ARG A 169 -23.14 -39.86 -6.67
C ARG A 169 -23.98 -39.52 -5.43
N PRO A 170 -24.85 -38.50 -5.48
CA PRO A 170 -25.96 -38.44 -4.53
C PRO A 170 -26.81 -39.72 -4.68
N SER A 171 -27.42 -40.20 -3.60
CA SER A 171 -28.29 -41.40 -3.59
C SER A 171 -29.25 -41.46 -4.79
N SER A 172 -29.57 -42.66 -5.27
CA SER A 172 -30.27 -42.96 -6.54
C SER A 172 -31.69 -42.39 -6.74
N HIS A 173 -32.17 -41.48 -5.89
CA HIS A 173 -33.58 -41.05 -5.87
C HIS A 173 -33.84 -39.56 -5.58
N THR A 174 -33.10 -38.63 -6.20
CA THR A 174 -33.59 -37.24 -6.25
C THR A 174 -33.50 -36.64 -7.65
N LEU A 175 -34.48 -36.96 -8.49
CA LEU A 175 -34.99 -35.98 -9.46
C LEU A 175 -35.32 -34.72 -8.67
N ARG A 176 -34.54 -33.65 -8.80
CA ARG A 176 -34.95 -32.36 -8.23
C ARG A 176 -36.08 -31.83 -9.09
N ASN A 177 -37.32 -31.98 -8.63
CA ASN A 177 -38.52 -31.46 -9.28
C ASN A 177 -38.68 -31.87 -10.77
N GLY A 178 -38.29 -33.09 -11.14
CA GLY A 178 -38.40 -33.56 -12.53
C GLY A 178 -37.43 -32.92 -13.54
N ARG A 179 -36.40 -32.18 -13.09
CA ARG A 179 -35.37 -31.62 -13.97
C ARG A 179 -34.32 -32.68 -14.34
N VAL A 180 -33.89 -32.64 -15.60
CA VAL A 180 -32.88 -33.53 -16.20
C VAL A 180 -31.48 -32.96 -15.91
N GLU A 181 -30.52 -33.82 -15.54
CA GLU A 181 -29.11 -33.45 -15.45
C GLU A 181 -28.65 -32.78 -16.73
N MET A 182 -27.96 -31.64 -16.60
CA MET A 182 -27.60 -30.81 -17.74
C MET A 182 -26.11 -30.46 -17.70
N THR A 183 -25.45 -30.69 -18.83
CA THR A 183 -24.10 -30.17 -19.09
C THR A 183 -24.17 -29.45 -20.42
N ALA A 184 -23.56 -28.27 -20.49
CA ALA A 184 -23.51 -27.47 -21.71
C ALA A 184 -22.07 -27.03 -21.99
N ILE A 185 -21.73 -26.88 -23.27
CA ILE A 185 -20.47 -26.30 -23.74
C ILE A 185 -20.77 -25.16 -24.70
N GLY A 186 -20.00 -24.07 -24.64
CA GLY A 186 -20.27 -22.93 -25.51
C GLY A 186 -19.32 -21.76 -25.38
N LEU A 187 -19.75 -20.64 -25.96
CA LEU A 187 -19.04 -19.36 -25.96
C LEU A 187 -19.90 -18.27 -25.35
N VAL A 188 -19.31 -17.48 -24.46
CA VAL A 188 -19.98 -16.40 -23.72
C VAL A 188 -19.13 -15.12 -23.71
N PRO A 189 -19.73 -13.91 -23.66
CA PRO A 189 -19.00 -12.65 -23.51
C PRO A 189 -18.49 -12.44 -22.08
N SER A 190 -17.66 -11.42 -21.89
CA SER A 190 -17.13 -11.01 -20.58
C SER A 190 -18.24 -10.69 -19.56
N SER A 191 -19.36 -10.13 -20.04
CA SER A 191 -20.53 -9.70 -19.25
C SER A 191 -21.54 -10.82 -18.94
N PHE A 192 -21.28 -12.07 -19.38
CA PHE A 192 -22.24 -13.15 -19.19
C PHE A 192 -22.41 -13.53 -17.69
N PRO A 193 -23.64 -13.63 -17.18
CA PRO A 193 -23.90 -14.04 -15.80
C PRO A 193 -23.54 -15.51 -15.57
N LEU A 194 -22.51 -15.77 -14.75
CA LEU A 194 -22.02 -17.14 -14.49
C LEU A 194 -22.86 -17.94 -13.48
N VAL A 195 -23.79 -17.28 -12.78
CA VAL A 195 -24.68 -17.91 -11.79
C VAL A 195 -26.12 -17.85 -12.29
N GLY A 196 -26.81 -19.00 -12.26
CA GLY A 196 -28.22 -19.11 -12.66
C GLY A 196 -28.46 -19.04 -14.16
N LYS A 197 -27.42 -19.12 -15.00
CA LYS A 197 -27.49 -19.15 -16.46
C LYS A 197 -26.44 -20.10 -17.05
N GLN A 198 -26.85 -20.82 -18.09
CA GLN A 198 -25.98 -21.69 -18.90
C GLN A 198 -25.64 -21.07 -20.25
N PRO A 199 -24.50 -21.44 -20.89
CA PRO A 199 -24.12 -20.92 -22.19
C PRO A 199 -25.25 -21.06 -23.20
N GLY A 200 -25.53 -19.99 -23.96
CA GLY A 200 -26.62 -19.95 -24.93
C GLY A 200 -27.98 -19.46 -24.38
N TRP A 201 -28.18 -19.33 -23.06
CA TRP A 201 -29.49 -18.90 -22.52
C TRP A 201 -29.76 -17.39 -22.59
N THR A 202 -28.72 -16.57 -22.77
CA THR A 202 -28.84 -15.12 -22.95
C THR A 202 -28.09 -14.68 -24.19
N ILE A 203 -28.57 -13.67 -24.90
CA ILE A 203 -27.78 -13.06 -25.97
C ILE A 203 -26.88 -11.95 -25.42
N PRO A 204 -25.66 -11.79 -25.96
CA PRO A 204 -25.02 -12.67 -26.93
C PRO A 204 -24.39 -13.89 -26.22
N SER A 205 -24.72 -15.12 -26.60
CA SER A 205 -23.99 -16.34 -26.20
C SER A 205 -24.44 -17.55 -27.02
N PHE A 206 -23.60 -18.56 -27.11
CA PHE A 206 -23.89 -19.83 -27.80
C PHE A 206 -23.66 -21.00 -26.86
N GLY A 207 -24.52 -22.01 -26.89
CA GLY A 207 -24.30 -23.22 -26.11
C GLY A 207 -24.94 -24.45 -26.74
N TYR A 208 -24.24 -25.57 -26.66
CA TYR A 208 -24.72 -26.90 -27.01
C TYR A 208 -24.99 -27.71 -25.75
N HIS A 209 -26.23 -28.20 -25.60
CA HIS A 209 -26.76 -28.74 -24.35
C HIS A 209 -26.97 -30.26 -24.44
N GLY A 210 -26.44 -30.99 -23.46
CA GLY A 210 -26.40 -32.47 -23.48
C GLY A 210 -27.71 -33.16 -23.11
N ASP A 211 -28.57 -32.51 -22.34
CA ASP A 211 -29.87 -33.04 -21.90
C ASP A 211 -30.84 -33.27 -23.09
N ASN A 212 -30.74 -32.43 -24.12
CA ASN A 212 -31.70 -32.40 -25.22
C ASN A 212 -31.07 -32.34 -26.62
N GLY A 213 -29.76 -32.16 -26.74
CA GLY A 213 -29.05 -32.13 -28.03
C GLY A 213 -29.32 -30.87 -28.85
N LYS A 214 -29.78 -29.79 -28.22
CA LYS A 214 -30.08 -28.52 -28.89
C LYS A 214 -28.95 -27.52 -28.72
N ILE A 215 -28.90 -26.59 -29.67
CA ILE A 215 -28.15 -25.35 -29.53
C ILE A 215 -29.05 -24.24 -29.04
N TYR A 216 -28.48 -23.38 -28.22
CA TYR A 216 -29.10 -22.20 -27.64
C TYR A 216 -28.32 -20.94 -28.01
N SER A 217 -29.07 -19.90 -28.37
CA SER A 217 -28.64 -18.50 -28.43
C SER A 217 -29.87 -17.64 -28.12
N ALA A 218 -30.10 -17.37 -26.82
CA ALA A 218 -31.36 -17.01 -26.16
C ALA A 218 -32.48 -18.05 -26.28
N PHE A 219 -32.80 -18.51 -27.48
CA PHE A 219 -33.88 -19.48 -27.72
C PHE A 219 -33.33 -20.82 -28.22
N PRO A 220 -33.94 -21.95 -27.82
CA PRO A 220 -33.56 -23.26 -28.32
C PRO A 220 -33.83 -23.37 -29.81
N TRP A 221 -32.85 -23.84 -30.57
CA TRP A 221 -33.06 -24.21 -31.97
C TRP A 221 -33.67 -25.63 -32.06
N LYS A 222 -34.28 -25.98 -33.21
CA LYS A 222 -34.79 -27.35 -33.47
C LYS A 222 -33.66 -28.39 -33.27
N PRO A 223 -33.95 -29.68 -33.03
CA PRO A 223 -32.93 -30.69 -32.70
C PRO A 223 -31.72 -30.57 -33.61
N PHE A 224 -30.59 -30.22 -32.99
CA PHE A 224 -29.40 -29.79 -33.71
C PHE A 224 -28.41 -30.95 -33.84
N ALA A 225 -28.26 -31.75 -32.78
CA ALA A 225 -27.22 -32.74 -32.64
C ALA A 225 -27.64 -33.88 -31.68
N PRO A 226 -26.81 -34.92 -31.51
CA PRO A 226 -27.04 -35.95 -30.50
C PRO A 226 -27.17 -35.37 -29.07
N ARG A 227 -27.78 -36.12 -28.16
CA ARG A 227 -27.57 -35.85 -26.73
C ARG A 227 -26.18 -36.32 -26.33
N PHE A 228 -25.61 -35.72 -25.30
CA PHE A 228 -24.31 -36.10 -24.77
C PHE A 228 -24.32 -36.15 -23.25
N GLY A 229 -23.45 -36.98 -22.67
CA GLY A 229 -23.35 -37.16 -21.24
C GLY A 229 -22.06 -37.87 -20.85
N VAL A 230 -22.11 -38.65 -19.76
CA VAL A 230 -20.94 -39.40 -19.28
C VAL A 230 -20.35 -40.29 -20.39
N ASN A 231 -19.03 -40.25 -20.51
CA ASN A 231 -18.19 -40.90 -21.53
C ASN A 231 -18.16 -40.24 -22.91
N ASP A 232 -18.87 -39.13 -23.12
CA ASP A 232 -18.74 -38.34 -24.35
C ASP A 232 -17.64 -37.28 -24.24
N THR A 233 -17.04 -36.97 -25.39
CA THR A 233 -16.17 -35.81 -25.61
C THR A 233 -16.84 -34.84 -26.57
N VAL A 234 -17.02 -33.59 -26.15
CA VAL A 234 -17.75 -32.58 -26.91
C VAL A 234 -16.91 -31.33 -27.04
N GLY A 235 -16.76 -30.81 -28.26
CA GLY A 235 -15.95 -29.64 -28.54
C GLY A 235 -16.75 -28.44 -29.02
N CYS A 236 -16.16 -27.26 -28.83
CA CYS A 236 -16.68 -25.98 -29.30
C CYS A 236 -15.50 -25.15 -29.81
N GLY A 237 -15.69 -24.50 -30.96
CA GLY A 237 -14.67 -23.63 -31.54
C GLY A 237 -15.27 -22.45 -32.27
N ILE A 238 -14.41 -21.47 -32.54
CA ILE A 238 -14.70 -20.31 -33.37
C ILE A 238 -13.75 -20.34 -34.56
N ARG A 239 -14.32 -20.21 -35.76
CA ARG A 239 -13.59 -20.23 -37.02
C ARG A 239 -13.66 -18.87 -37.70
N HIS A 240 -12.53 -18.37 -38.15
CA HIS A 240 -12.45 -17.19 -39.02
C HIS A 240 -12.66 -17.59 -40.49
N SER A 241 -13.41 -16.77 -41.21
CA SER A 241 -13.69 -16.97 -42.63
C SER A 241 -12.97 -15.91 -43.44
N SER A 242 -12.01 -16.32 -44.26
CA SER A 242 -11.26 -15.43 -45.14
C SER A 242 -12.11 -14.81 -46.25
N GLN A 243 -13.25 -15.43 -46.61
CA GLN A 243 -14.10 -14.99 -47.71
C GLN A 243 -14.94 -13.76 -47.40
N ASP A 244 -15.43 -13.64 -46.16
CA ASP A 244 -16.35 -12.57 -45.72
C ASP A 244 -15.87 -11.87 -44.43
N ASN A 245 -14.67 -12.21 -43.95
CA ASN A 245 -14.09 -11.73 -42.70
C ASN A 245 -14.98 -11.97 -41.46
N GLY A 246 -15.92 -12.91 -41.55
CA GLY A 246 -16.83 -13.28 -40.47
C GLY A 246 -16.23 -14.33 -39.54
N ARG A 247 -16.74 -14.39 -38.31
CA ARG A 247 -16.48 -15.50 -37.39
C ARG A 247 -17.68 -16.41 -37.28
N ARG A 248 -17.41 -17.71 -37.11
CA ARG A 248 -18.45 -18.73 -37.03
C ARG A 248 -18.15 -19.75 -35.94
N VAL A 249 -19.13 -20.00 -35.07
CA VAL A 249 -19.06 -21.03 -34.04
C VAL A 249 -19.35 -22.40 -34.65
N PHE A 250 -18.65 -23.43 -34.20
CA PHE A 250 -18.90 -24.82 -34.56
C PHE A 250 -18.76 -25.73 -33.34
N PHE A 251 -19.35 -26.93 -33.43
CA PHE A 251 -19.32 -27.94 -32.38
C PHE A 251 -18.87 -29.29 -32.92
N THR A 252 -18.29 -30.11 -32.05
CA THR A 252 -17.87 -31.47 -32.34
C THR A 252 -18.40 -32.42 -31.27
N HIS A 253 -18.58 -33.69 -31.62
CA HIS A 253 -19.06 -34.73 -30.74
C HIS A 253 -18.34 -36.04 -31.06
N ASN A 254 -17.66 -36.61 -30.08
CA ASN A 254 -16.89 -37.86 -30.17
C ASN A 254 -15.98 -37.92 -31.42
N GLY A 255 -15.21 -36.86 -31.64
CA GLY A 255 -14.25 -36.76 -32.74
C GLY A 255 -14.86 -36.54 -34.11
N SER A 256 -16.15 -36.22 -34.20
CA SER A 256 -16.84 -35.88 -35.44
C SER A 256 -17.41 -34.47 -35.38
N THR A 257 -17.40 -33.76 -36.51
CA THR A 257 -18.10 -32.47 -36.64
C THR A 257 -19.60 -32.67 -36.46
N VAL A 258 -20.23 -31.80 -35.68
CA VAL A 258 -21.69 -31.75 -35.56
C VAL A 258 -22.27 -30.96 -36.73
N THR A 259 -23.24 -31.53 -37.43
CA THR A 259 -23.96 -30.86 -38.54
C THR A 259 -25.47 -30.90 -38.32
N SER A 260 -26.17 -29.89 -38.82
CA SER A 260 -27.62 -29.83 -38.85
C SER A 260 -28.13 -29.16 -40.12
N ARG A 261 -29.15 -29.76 -40.74
CA ARG A 261 -29.85 -29.18 -41.90
C ARG A 261 -30.50 -27.82 -41.63
N TYR A 262 -30.59 -27.42 -40.37
CA TYR A 262 -31.20 -26.16 -39.94
C TYR A 262 -30.18 -25.02 -39.74
N LEU A 263 -28.89 -25.27 -39.94
CA LEU A 263 -27.86 -24.23 -39.91
C LEU A 263 -27.50 -23.70 -41.30
N PRO A 264 -27.08 -22.43 -41.40
CA PRO A 264 -26.46 -21.89 -42.61
C PRO A 264 -25.09 -22.56 -42.89
N GLY A 265 -24.64 -22.52 -44.15
CA GLY A 265 -23.32 -22.99 -44.58
C GLY A 265 -23.05 -24.48 -44.32
N SER A 266 -23.43 -25.36 -45.26
CA SER A 266 -23.29 -26.84 -45.17
C SER A 266 -23.86 -27.49 -43.90
N GLY A 267 -24.59 -26.73 -43.07
CA GLY A 267 -25.14 -27.18 -41.80
C GLY A 267 -24.15 -27.20 -40.63
N ARG A 268 -22.96 -26.58 -40.74
CA ARG A 268 -21.84 -26.77 -39.79
C ARG A 268 -21.56 -25.58 -38.88
N TYR A 269 -21.90 -24.37 -39.30
CA TYR A 269 -21.36 -23.14 -38.74
C TYR A 269 -22.46 -22.16 -38.32
N ILE A 270 -22.23 -21.47 -37.21
CA ILE A 270 -23.15 -20.46 -36.67
C ILE A 270 -22.46 -19.08 -36.73
N PRO A 271 -22.96 -18.12 -37.52
CA PRO A 271 -22.40 -16.77 -37.52
C PRO A 271 -22.40 -16.17 -36.11
N CYS A 272 -21.28 -15.58 -35.72
CA CYS A 272 -21.17 -14.77 -34.51
C CYS A 272 -20.55 -13.42 -34.85
N ASP A 273 -20.86 -12.42 -34.04
CA ASP A 273 -20.31 -11.09 -34.27
C ASP A 273 -18.80 -11.03 -33.98
N ASN A 274 -18.17 -10.03 -34.59
CA ASN A 274 -16.75 -9.73 -34.41
C ASN A 274 -16.50 -8.72 -33.27
N ALA A 275 -17.55 -8.18 -32.65
CA ALA A 275 -17.46 -7.11 -31.67
C ALA A 275 -17.18 -7.65 -30.25
N HIS A 276 -17.68 -8.83 -29.93
CA HIS A 276 -17.48 -9.46 -28.63
C HIS A 276 -16.19 -10.28 -28.56
N GLU A 277 -15.58 -10.26 -27.37
CA GLU A 277 -14.61 -11.26 -26.95
C GLU A 277 -15.36 -12.52 -26.51
N TRP A 278 -15.02 -13.66 -27.11
CA TRP A 278 -15.71 -14.93 -26.89
C TRP A 278 -14.91 -15.83 -25.96
N PHE A 279 -15.45 -16.09 -24.78
CA PHE A 279 -14.83 -16.97 -23.80
C PHE A 279 -15.39 -18.40 -23.90
N PRO A 280 -14.51 -19.42 -23.92
CA PRO A 280 -14.90 -20.80 -23.66
C PRO A 280 -15.64 -20.93 -22.33
N ALA A 281 -16.79 -21.59 -22.35
CA ALA A 281 -17.59 -21.81 -21.15
C ALA A 281 -18.23 -23.20 -21.11
N VAL A 282 -18.37 -23.71 -19.89
CA VAL A 282 -19.03 -24.97 -19.57
C VAL A 282 -20.14 -24.69 -18.57
N GLY A 283 -21.39 -24.97 -18.97
CA GLY A 283 -22.55 -24.94 -18.09
C GLY A 283 -22.70 -26.27 -17.36
N LEU A 284 -22.98 -26.20 -16.06
CA LEU A 284 -23.13 -27.36 -15.20
C LEU A 284 -24.41 -27.26 -14.37
N ASP A 285 -25.28 -28.23 -14.58
CA ASP A 285 -26.34 -28.63 -13.67
C ASP A 285 -26.40 -30.18 -13.61
N SER A 286 -25.23 -30.78 -13.39
CA SER A 286 -25.04 -32.22 -13.20
C SER A 286 -23.92 -32.47 -12.18
N PRO A 287 -23.89 -33.64 -11.52
CA PRO A 287 -22.80 -33.98 -10.61
C PRO A 287 -21.52 -34.40 -11.36
N ASN A 288 -21.59 -34.59 -12.68
CA ASN A 288 -20.55 -35.20 -13.50
C ASN A 288 -19.22 -34.46 -13.41
N THR A 289 -18.13 -35.22 -13.58
CA THR A 289 -16.78 -34.66 -13.60
C THR A 289 -16.40 -34.27 -15.02
N ILE A 290 -16.07 -33.00 -15.19
CA ILE A 290 -15.65 -32.42 -16.47
C ILE A 290 -14.15 -32.26 -16.49
N HIS A 291 -13.55 -32.68 -17.60
CA HIS A 291 -12.17 -32.38 -17.94
C HIS A 291 -12.14 -31.52 -19.21
N VAL A 292 -11.61 -30.31 -19.11
CA VAL A 292 -11.49 -29.35 -20.21
C VAL A 292 -10.11 -29.48 -20.84
N ASN A 293 -10.07 -29.64 -22.15
CA ASN A 293 -8.86 -29.70 -22.95
C ASN A 293 -8.82 -28.49 -23.90
N PHE A 294 -7.84 -27.61 -23.69
CA PHE A 294 -7.51 -26.49 -24.59
C PHE A 294 -6.37 -26.85 -25.56
N GLY A 295 -6.00 -28.13 -25.62
CA GLY A 295 -4.93 -28.67 -26.47
C GLY A 295 -3.68 -29.08 -25.71
N GLN A 296 -3.72 -29.09 -24.37
CA GLN A 296 -2.67 -29.68 -23.53
C GLN A 296 -2.55 -31.19 -23.78
N HIS A 297 -3.66 -31.84 -24.13
CA HIS A 297 -3.75 -33.25 -24.53
C HIS A 297 -4.28 -33.38 -25.96
N PRO A 298 -4.01 -34.50 -26.67
CA PRO A 298 -4.55 -34.70 -28.01
C PRO A 298 -6.06 -34.64 -28.04
N PHE A 299 -6.61 -33.72 -28.85
CA PHE A 299 -8.04 -33.56 -29.05
C PHE A 299 -8.67 -34.84 -29.59
N MET A 300 -9.91 -35.18 -29.23
CA MET A 300 -10.62 -36.30 -29.86
C MET A 300 -10.91 -36.00 -31.34
N TYR A 301 -11.14 -34.73 -31.70
CA TYR A 301 -11.23 -34.30 -33.09
C TYR A 301 -9.83 -34.03 -33.68
N ASP A 302 -9.10 -35.10 -34.06
CA ASP A 302 -7.68 -35.03 -34.48
C ASP A 302 -7.42 -34.06 -35.65
N HIS A 303 -8.37 -33.90 -36.57
CA HIS A 303 -8.21 -33.03 -37.75
C HIS A 303 -8.33 -31.54 -37.46
N VAL A 304 -8.75 -31.14 -36.26
CA VAL A 304 -8.97 -29.73 -35.91
C VAL A 304 -7.69 -28.90 -36.02
N ILE A 305 -6.54 -29.49 -35.66
CA ILE A 305 -5.25 -28.79 -35.68
C ILE A 305 -4.88 -28.40 -37.11
N ASP A 306 -5.06 -29.31 -38.06
CA ASP A 306 -4.82 -29.04 -39.48
C ASP A 306 -5.79 -27.98 -40.00
N GLU A 307 -7.07 -28.07 -39.64
CA GLU A 307 -8.06 -27.06 -40.02
C GLU A 307 -7.70 -25.66 -39.50
N LEU A 308 -7.31 -25.55 -38.23
CA LEU A 308 -6.94 -24.26 -37.59
C LEU A 308 -5.67 -23.66 -38.20
N PHE A 309 -4.66 -24.48 -38.49
CA PHE A 309 -3.38 -24.00 -39.04
C PHE A 309 -3.42 -23.77 -40.56
N SER A 310 -4.29 -24.48 -41.29
CA SER A 310 -4.46 -24.29 -42.73
C SER A 310 -4.90 -22.88 -43.11
N GLU A 311 -5.54 -22.14 -42.20
CA GLU A 311 -6.02 -20.77 -42.41
C GLU A 311 -4.88 -19.77 -42.69
N CYS A 312 -3.67 -20.08 -42.22
CA CYS A 312 -2.51 -19.23 -42.42
C CYS A 312 -1.64 -19.66 -43.61
N MET A 313 -2.00 -20.75 -44.30
CA MET A 313 -1.28 -21.23 -45.48
C MET A 313 -1.47 -20.22 -46.62
N GLY A 314 -0.36 -19.61 -47.08
CA GLY A 314 -0.36 -18.60 -48.13
C GLY A 314 -0.43 -17.15 -47.63
N MET A 315 -0.45 -16.91 -46.32
CA MET A 315 -0.37 -15.56 -45.75
C MET A 315 1.03 -14.95 -45.96
N ASN A 316 1.12 -13.67 -46.33
CA ASN A 316 2.40 -12.99 -46.48
C ASN A 316 3.12 -12.89 -45.12
N ALA A 317 4.37 -13.36 -45.05
CA ALA A 317 5.17 -13.39 -43.83
C ALA A 317 5.35 -12.01 -43.17
N LEU A 318 5.44 -10.93 -43.95
CA LEU A 318 5.54 -9.56 -43.42
C LEU A 318 4.22 -9.12 -42.77
N ALA A 319 3.09 -9.41 -43.43
CA ALA A 319 1.77 -9.11 -42.89
C ALA A 319 1.49 -9.91 -41.61
N ALA A 320 1.85 -11.21 -41.59
CA ALA A 320 1.72 -12.05 -40.41
C ALA A 320 2.56 -11.54 -39.22
N ARG A 321 3.81 -11.11 -39.47
CA ARG A 321 4.67 -10.48 -38.45
C ARG A 321 4.04 -9.21 -37.88
N GLN A 322 3.55 -8.33 -38.75
CA GLN A 322 2.93 -7.06 -38.34
C GLN A 322 1.63 -7.29 -37.53
N MET A 323 0.80 -8.26 -37.94
CA MET A 323 -0.41 -8.63 -37.21
C MET A 323 -0.12 -9.23 -35.83
N LEU A 324 0.90 -10.08 -35.71
CA LEU A 324 1.34 -10.64 -34.42
C LEU A 324 1.89 -9.55 -33.49
N GLN A 325 2.70 -8.63 -34.01
CA GLN A 325 3.23 -7.49 -33.25
C GLN A 325 2.11 -6.56 -32.75
N ASN A 326 1.14 -6.22 -33.60
CA ASN A 326 0.01 -5.38 -33.23
C ASN A 326 -0.89 -6.06 -32.18
N SER A 327 -1.09 -7.38 -32.30
CA SER A 327 -1.89 -8.17 -31.35
C SER A 327 -1.25 -8.21 -29.96
N ASN A 328 0.08 -8.35 -29.88
CA ASN A 328 0.82 -8.29 -28.62
C ASN A 328 0.73 -6.90 -27.97
N LYS A 329 0.84 -5.82 -28.76
CA LYS A 329 0.64 -4.44 -28.27
C LYS A 329 -0.78 -4.21 -27.73
N ALA A 330 -1.82 -4.69 -28.43
CA ALA A 330 -3.21 -4.56 -27.99
C ALA A 330 -3.52 -5.37 -26.73
N ARG A 331 -3.00 -6.60 -26.62
CA ARG A 331 -3.17 -7.47 -25.44
C ARG A 331 -2.47 -6.89 -24.20
N SER A 332 -1.30 -6.26 -24.39
CA SER A 332 -0.59 -5.53 -23.33
C SER A 332 -1.41 -4.32 -22.83
N ARG A 333 -1.98 -3.53 -23.75
CA ARG A 333 -2.85 -2.38 -23.42
C ARG A 333 -4.13 -2.78 -22.67
N SER A 334 -4.79 -3.88 -23.06
CA SER A 334 -6.03 -4.34 -22.42
C SER A 334 -5.81 -4.79 -20.97
N VAL A 335 -4.71 -5.49 -20.68
CA VAL A 335 -4.38 -5.93 -19.32
C VAL A 335 -4.01 -4.75 -18.42
N ARG A 336 -3.18 -3.80 -18.89
CA ARG A 336 -2.92 -2.55 -18.15
C ARG A 336 -4.21 -1.79 -17.83
N ARG A 337 -5.10 -1.65 -18.83
CA ARG A 337 -6.38 -0.94 -18.68
C ARG A 337 -7.25 -1.55 -17.57
N ASN A 338 -7.39 -2.87 -17.53
CA ASN A 338 -8.21 -3.55 -16.52
C ASN A 338 -7.65 -3.41 -15.10
N CYS A 339 -6.33 -3.45 -14.92
CA CYS A 339 -5.70 -3.27 -13.60
C CYS A 339 -5.87 -1.84 -13.08
N ILE A 340 -5.75 -0.86 -13.98
CA ILE A 340 -5.90 0.55 -13.65
C ILE A 340 -7.37 0.90 -13.35
N ASP A 341 -8.32 0.36 -14.12
CA ASP A 341 -9.75 0.60 -13.89
C ASP A 341 -10.22 -0.01 -12.56
N ALA A 342 -9.66 -1.17 -12.18
CA ALA A 342 -9.87 -1.77 -10.85
C ALA A 342 -9.25 -0.92 -9.73
N PHE A 343 -8.08 -0.32 -9.96
CA PHE A 343 -7.45 0.60 -9.01
C PHE A 343 -8.32 1.84 -8.74
N ILE A 344 -8.81 2.50 -9.80
CA ILE A 344 -9.69 3.67 -9.67
C ILE A 344 -10.96 3.31 -8.90
N ALA A 345 -11.59 2.17 -9.25
CA ALA A 345 -12.78 1.71 -8.55
C ALA A 345 -12.52 1.54 -7.04
N ASN A 346 -11.37 0.99 -6.67
CA ASN A 346 -10.99 0.76 -5.27
C ASN A 346 -10.71 2.08 -4.51
N VAL A 347 -10.03 3.05 -5.15
CA VAL A 347 -9.82 4.39 -4.55
C VAL A 347 -11.16 5.10 -4.32
N LEU A 348 -12.05 5.07 -5.32
CA LEU A 348 -13.38 5.70 -5.20
C LEU A 348 -14.22 5.04 -4.09
N GLU A 349 -14.20 3.71 -4.00
CA GLU A 349 -14.90 2.95 -2.97
C GLU A 349 -14.34 3.24 -1.57
N ARG A 350 -13.01 3.20 -1.38
CA ARG A 350 -12.36 3.44 -0.07
C ARG A 350 -12.65 4.83 0.50
N HIS A 351 -12.83 5.83 -0.36
CA HIS A 351 -13.07 7.21 0.06
C HIS A 351 -14.54 7.63 0.02
N ASN A 352 -15.48 6.69 -0.17
CA ASN A 352 -16.92 6.99 -0.30
C ASN A 352 -17.23 8.05 -1.38
N LEU A 353 -16.35 8.18 -2.38
CA LEU A 353 -16.54 9.09 -3.50
C LEU A 353 -17.47 8.41 -4.49
N THR A 354 -18.74 8.80 -4.49
CA THR A 354 -19.62 8.40 -5.60
C THR A 354 -19.14 9.09 -6.86
N THR A 355 -19.28 8.45 -8.02
CA THR A 355 -19.02 9.10 -9.30
C THR A 355 -19.74 10.45 -9.33
N THR A 356 -20.97 10.50 -8.77
CA THR A 356 -21.85 11.67 -8.56
C THR A 356 -21.23 12.82 -7.76
N MET A 357 -20.34 12.57 -6.79
CA MET A 357 -19.66 13.59 -5.99
C MET A 357 -18.52 14.31 -6.73
N LEU A 358 -17.91 13.67 -7.73
CA LEU A 358 -16.98 14.34 -8.66
C LEU A 358 -17.68 15.30 -9.64
N PHE A 359 -19.02 15.22 -9.79
CA PHE A 359 -19.77 16.04 -10.77
C PHE A 359 -20.10 17.47 -10.32
N ILE A 360 -19.80 17.87 -9.07
CA ILE A 360 -20.11 19.22 -8.60
C ILE A 360 -19.16 20.28 -9.19
N GLY A 361 -18.06 19.88 -9.84
CA GLY A 361 -17.10 20.81 -10.43
C GLY A 361 -16.59 20.45 -11.82
N ILE A 362 -17.43 20.48 -12.87
CA ILE A 362 -17.12 21.08 -14.21
C ILE A 362 -17.65 20.34 -15.46
N PHE A 363 -17.97 19.03 -15.53
CA PHE A 363 -18.51 18.47 -16.80
C PHE A 363 -19.66 17.44 -16.69
N LYS A 364 -20.67 17.60 -17.57
CA LYS A 364 -21.79 16.66 -17.78
C LYS A 364 -21.34 15.50 -18.67
N PHE A 365 -21.40 14.26 -18.16
CA PHE A 365 -21.39 13.04 -18.98
C PHE A 365 -22.55 12.11 -18.61
N ALA A 366 -23.08 11.39 -19.61
CA ALA A 366 -24.27 10.55 -19.50
C ALA A 366 -24.01 9.24 -18.73
N ALA A 367 -24.99 8.81 -17.93
CA ALA A 367 -24.94 7.59 -17.13
C ALA A 367 -24.76 6.33 -18.00
N GLY A 368 -23.74 5.52 -17.72
CA GLY A 368 -23.52 4.21 -18.35
C GLY A 368 -22.12 3.94 -18.90
N MET A 369 -21.15 4.86 -18.78
CA MET A 369 -19.77 4.61 -19.21
C MET A 369 -18.89 4.11 -18.06
N THR A 370 -18.31 2.92 -18.23
CA THR A 370 -17.11 2.49 -17.50
C THR A 370 -15.96 3.42 -17.91
N THR A 371 -15.60 4.38 -17.07
CA THR A 371 -14.53 5.34 -17.35
C THR A 371 -13.18 4.68 -17.15
N SER A 372 -12.44 4.48 -18.23
CA SER A 372 -11.03 4.08 -18.14
C SER A 372 -10.14 5.25 -17.76
N LEU A 373 -8.98 5.02 -17.13
CA LEU A 373 -8.01 6.08 -16.79
C LEU A 373 -7.68 7.01 -17.96
N SER A 374 -7.53 6.46 -19.18
CA SER A 374 -7.24 7.22 -20.41
C SER A 374 -8.41 8.09 -20.92
N GLY A 375 -9.56 8.04 -20.25
CA GLY A 375 -10.75 8.85 -20.54
C GLY A 375 -11.02 9.92 -19.49
N LEU A 376 -10.24 9.94 -18.40
CA LEU A 376 -10.24 11.05 -17.44
C LEU A 376 -9.30 12.13 -17.99
N GLY A 377 -9.72 13.40 -17.94
CA GLY A 377 -8.80 14.51 -18.19
C GLY A 377 -7.73 14.59 -17.10
N ASP A 378 -6.58 15.17 -17.40
CA ASP A 378 -5.41 15.19 -16.51
C ASP A 378 -5.71 15.82 -15.14
N GLU A 379 -6.54 16.87 -15.10
CA GLU A 379 -6.99 17.51 -13.85
C GLU A 379 -7.81 16.57 -12.96
N LEU A 380 -8.74 15.83 -13.56
CA LEU A 380 -9.61 14.89 -12.84
C LEU A 380 -8.79 13.69 -12.34
N LEU A 381 -7.84 13.23 -13.16
CA LEU A 381 -6.91 12.18 -12.80
C LEU A 381 -5.98 12.62 -11.66
N ALA A 382 -5.42 13.83 -11.73
CA ALA A 382 -4.65 14.41 -10.64
C ALA A 382 -5.47 14.51 -9.35
N HIS A 383 -6.73 14.93 -9.44
CA HIS A 383 -7.63 14.98 -8.29
C HIS A 383 -7.81 13.58 -7.66
N VAL A 384 -8.07 12.54 -8.46
CA VAL A 384 -8.20 11.16 -7.96
C VAL A 384 -6.89 10.66 -7.33
N LEU A 385 -5.75 10.88 -7.97
CA LEU A 385 -4.44 10.49 -7.45
C LEU A 385 -4.11 11.23 -6.15
N SER A 386 -4.59 12.47 -5.98
CA SER A 386 -4.42 13.24 -4.74
C SER A 386 -5.11 12.62 -3.52
N PHE A 387 -5.97 11.60 -3.71
CA PHE A 387 -6.57 10.78 -2.65
C PHE A 387 -5.89 9.41 -2.47
N ALA A 388 -5.03 8.99 -3.40
CA ALA A 388 -4.34 7.70 -3.31
C ALA A 388 -3.26 7.69 -2.21
N ALA A 389 -2.77 6.49 -1.84
CA ALA A 389 -1.59 6.37 -0.99
C ALA A 389 -0.30 6.67 -1.80
N PRO A 390 0.82 7.08 -1.17
CA PRO A 390 2.09 7.31 -1.86
C PRO A 390 2.48 6.17 -2.83
N ARG A 391 2.43 4.93 -2.32
CA ARG A 391 2.78 3.71 -3.07
C ARG A 391 1.85 3.43 -4.25
N ASP A 392 0.60 3.84 -4.14
CA ASP A 392 -0.40 3.66 -5.20
C ASP A 392 -0.13 4.61 -6.38
N VAL A 393 0.23 5.86 -6.08
CA VAL A 393 0.67 6.84 -7.08
C VAL A 393 1.93 6.37 -7.77
N GLU A 394 2.93 5.90 -7.02
CA GLU A 394 4.16 5.34 -7.59
C GLU A 394 3.88 4.13 -8.49
N SER A 395 2.99 3.24 -8.07
CA SER A 395 2.58 2.08 -8.88
C SER A 395 1.93 2.51 -10.20
N LEU A 396 1.15 3.60 -10.19
CA LEU A 396 0.54 4.17 -11.40
C LEU A 396 1.53 4.89 -12.28
N THR A 397 2.52 5.57 -11.70
CA THR A 397 3.67 6.12 -12.43
C THR A 397 4.42 5.01 -13.16
N VAL A 398 4.59 3.83 -12.54
CA VAL A 398 5.18 2.64 -13.20
C VAL A 398 4.28 2.09 -14.31
N ALA A 399 2.98 2.06 -14.06
CA ALA A 399 2.01 1.40 -14.95
C ALA A 399 1.53 2.29 -16.12
N SER A 400 1.69 3.61 -16.04
CA SER A 400 1.16 4.58 -16.99
C SER A 400 2.15 5.70 -17.28
N SER A 401 2.68 5.72 -18.50
CA SER A 401 3.57 6.78 -18.98
C SER A 401 2.91 8.17 -19.00
N VAL A 402 1.59 8.23 -19.24
CA VAL A 402 0.81 9.48 -19.12
C VAL A 402 0.81 9.99 -17.69
N VAL A 403 0.61 9.10 -16.70
CA VAL A 403 0.67 9.51 -15.29
C VAL A 403 2.07 9.97 -14.91
N ALA A 404 3.10 9.26 -15.40
CA ALA A 404 4.48 9.56 -15.08
C ALA A 404 5.01 10.85 -15.70
N ARG A 405 4.67 11.11 -16.96
CA ARG A 405 5.20 12.24 -17.74
C ARG A 405 4.30 13.46 -17.70
N ASP A 406 2.98 13.24 -17.82
CA ASP A 406 2.04 14.32 -18.11
C ASP A 406 1.25 14.75 -16.86
N VAL A 407 1.01 13.84 -15.90
CA VAL A 407 0.16 14.16 -14.73
C VAL A 407 0.98 14.46 -13.47
N VAL A 408 1.78 13.52 -12.97
CA VAL A 408 2.48 13.70 -11.69
C VAL A 408 3.41 14.93 -11.69
N PRO A 409 4.21 15.20 -12.75
CA PRO A 409 5.08 16.38 -12.78
C PRO A 409 4.30 17.70 -12.88
N GLN A 410 3.18 17.73 -13.61
CA GLN A 410 2.42 18.96 -13.87
C GLN A 410 1.49 19.36 -12.72
N PHE A 411 1.12 18.42 -11.84
CA PHE A 411 0.16 18.65 -10.76
C PHE A 411 0.77 18.45 -9.36
N PRO A 412 1.53 19.43 -8.83
CA PRO A 412 2.11 19.37 -7.47
C PRO A 412 1.08 19.11 -6.36
N ILE A 413 -0.18 19.43 -6.61
CA ILE A 413 -1.30 19.20 -5.68
C ILE A 413 -1.45 17.72 -5.28
N ILE A 414 -1.04 16.78 -6.13
CA ILE A 414 -1.09 15.34 -5.84
C ILE A 414 -0.24 15.04 -4.61
N TRP A 415 1.06 15.33 -4.70
CA TRP A 415 2.01 15.03 -3.62
C TRP A 415 1.86 15.98 -2.43
N LYS A 416 1.44 17.23 -2.63
CA LYS A 416 1.06 18.14 -1.53
C LYS A 416 -0.07 17.58 -0.67
N ASN A 417 -1.15 17.08 -1.30
CA ASN A 417 -2.28 16.48 -0.58
C ASN A 417 -1.90 15.16 0.09
N ILE A 418 -1.04 14.37 -0.54
CA ILE A 418 -0.52 13.13 0.06
C ILE A 418 0.37 13.44 1.27
N PHE A 419 1.26 14.43 1.15
CA PHE A 419 2.10 14.93 2.25
C PHE A 419 1.24 15.35 3.42
N ARG A 420 0.26 16.25 3.19
CA ARG A 420 -0.67 16.74 4.23
C ARG A 420 -1.35 15.58 4.94
N ARG A 421 -2.02 14.70 4.21
CA ARG A 421 -2.77 13.59 4.81
C ARG A 421 -1.88 12.63 5.59
N ARG A 422 -0.66 12.39 5.12
CA ARG A 422 0.30 11.54 5.82
C ARG A 422 0.86 12.22 7.08
N TRP A 423 1.12 13.52 7.02
CA TRP A 423 1.48 14.31 8.20
C TRP A 423 0.38 14.24 9.25
N GLU A 424 -0.87 14.57 8.87
CA GLU A 424 -2.02 14.57 9.78
C GLU A 424 -2.32 13.19 10.38
N ALA A 425 -2.02 12.11 9.65
CA ALA A 425 -2.21 10.74 10.12
C ALA A 425 -1.18 10.30 11.17
N LEU A 426 0.04 10.85 11.14
CA LEU A 426 1.14 10.46 12.02
C LEU A 426 1.41 11.47 13.14
N ASN A 427 1.13 12.75 12.88
CA ASN A 427 1.47 13.90 13.71
C ASN A 427 0.19 14.65 14.08
N TYR A 428 0.03 15.91 13.66
CA TYR A 428 -1.11 16.75 14.03
C TYR A 428 -1.87 17.32 12.83
N PRO A 429 -3.17 17.64 13.00
CA PRO A 429 -4.00 18.19 11.93
C PRO A 429 -3.48 19.55 11.46
N LEU A 430 -3.53 19.78 10.15
CA LEU A 430 -3.21 21.06 9.53
C LEU A 430 -4.50 21.78 9.16
N ASP A 431 -4.55 23.11 9.28
CA ASP A 431 -5.76 23.86 8.94
C ASP A 431 -6.09 23.68 7.45
N SER A 432 -7.35 23.40 7.12
CA SER A 432 -7.80 22.98 5.78
C SER A 432 -7.38 23.92 4.64
N ASN A 433 -7.26 25.22 4.91
CA ASN A 433 -6.90 26.25 3.92
C ASN A 433 -5.52 26.87 4.16
N ALA A 434 -4.75 26.38 5.13
CA ALA A 434 -3.42 26.92 5.38
C ALA A 434 -2.45 26.56 4.26
N LEU A 435 -1.58 27.50 3.93
CA LEU A 435 -0.54 27.31 2.92
C LEU A 435 0.53 26.35 3.47
N LEU A 436 0.97 25.40 2.63
CA LEU A 436 2.16 24.60 2.90
C LEU A 436 3.30 25.15 2.06
N GLN A 437 4.34 25.65 2.72
CA GLN A 437 5.50 26.27 2.08
C GLN A 437 6.75 25.51 2.47
N ILE A 438 7.55 25.09 1.49
CA ILE A 438 8.88 24.52 1.75
C ILE A 438 9.79 25.68 2.20
N ASN A 439 10.47 25.51 3.34
CA ASN A 439 11.42 26.49 3.86
C ASN A 439 12.61 26.66 2.90
N GLU A 440 13.12 27.87 2.75
CA GLU A 440 14.20 28.19 1.81
C GLU A 440 15.50 27.41 2.05
N ASN A 441 15.85 27.13 3.31
CA ASN A 441 17.03 26.32 3.66
C ASN A 441 16.87 24.89 3.15
N LEU A 442 15.65 24.33 3.29
CA LEU A 442 15.32 23.02 2.74
C LEU A 442 15.29 23.04 1.20
N ASP A 443 14.72 24.10 0.62
CA ASP A 443 14.60 24.26 -0.82
C ASP A 443 15.97 24.31 -1.51
N ALA A 444 16.92 25.00 -0.89
CA ALA A 444 18.31 25.13 -1.33
C ALA A 444 19.08 23.81 -1.35
N LEU A 445 18.62 22.77 -0.64
CA LEU A 445 19.23 21.44 -0.73
C LEU A 445 18.89 20.82 -2.09
N PHE A 446 17.67 21.00 -2.61
CA PHE A 446 17.28 20.34 -3.84
C PHE A 446 18.01 20.91 -5.08
N PRO A 447 18.29 20.08 -6.10
CA PRO A 447 18.75 20.58 -7.39
C PRO A 447 17.75 21.59 -7.97
N SER A 448 18.23 22.59 -8.70
CA SER A 448 17.38 23.62 -9.31
C SER A 448 16.36 23.05 -10.31
N SER A 449 16.63 21.86 -10.87
CA SER A 449 15.71 21.12 -11.74
C SER A 449 14.56 20.44 -10.99
N CYS A 450 14.67 20.29 -9.66
CA CYS A 450 13.73 19.50 -8.86
C CYS A 450 12.39 20.23 -8.76
N THR A 451 11.36 19.63 -9.37
CA THR A 451 10.01 20.20 -9.36
C THR A 451 9.41 20.19 -7.96
N GLU A 452 8.47 21.11 -7.69
CA GLU A 452 7.77 21.15 -6.41
C GLU A 452 7.02 19.83 -6.12
N SER A 453 6.41 19.22 -7.14
CA SER A 453 5.77 17.90 -7.04
C SER A 453 6.75 16.84 -6.53
N ARG A 454 7.98 16.86 -7.04
CA ARG A 454 9.06 15.95 -6.64
C ARG A 454 9.53 16.18 -5.21
N LYS A 455 9.67 17.44 -4.80
CA LYS A 455 10.03 17.82 -3.41
C LYS A 455 9.00 17.25 -2.43
N PHE A 456 7.70 17.47 -2.67
CA PHE A 456 6.64 16.92 -1.82
C PHE A 456 6.53 15.40 -1.88
N GLN A 457 6.86 14.76 -3.01
CA GLN A 457 6.98 13.30 -3.08
C GLN A 457 8.03 12.80 -2.09
N LEU A 458 9.26 13.31 -2.19
CA LEU A 458 10.35 12.91 -1.32
C LEU A 458 10.03 13.16 0.16
N LEU A 459 9.52 14.34 0.47
CA LEU A 459 9.11 14.71 1.83
C LEU A 459 7.99 13.79 2.34
N ALA A 460 6.99 13.46 1.52
CA ALA A 460 5.90 12.56 1.92
C ALA A 460 6.42 11.16 2.27
N HIS A 461 7.52 10.69 1.66
CA HIS A 461 8.13 9.42 2.04
C HIS A 461 8.93 9.51 3.34
N ALA A 462 9.55 10.66 3.61
CA ALA A 462 10.38 10.95 4.77
C ALA A 462 9.61 11.28 6.07
N ILE A 463 8.28 11.46 6.03
CA ILE A 463 7.49 11.74 7.25
C ILE A 463 7.57 10.56 8.22
N ILE A 464 8.01 10.88 9.45
CA ILE A 464 7.98 10.01 10.63
C ILE A 464 7.11 10.63 11.73
N PRO A 465 6.69 9.86 12.75
CA PRO A 465 6.04 10.40 13.93
C PRO A 465 6.98 11.30 14.74
N VAL A 466 6.52 12.49 15.12
CA VAL A 466 7.25 13.46 15.97
C VAL A 466 6.41 13.84 17.20
N PRO A 467 6.99 14.45 18.25
CA PRO A 467 6.22 14.92 19.39
C PRO A 467 5.09 15.83 18.93
N SER A 468 3.84 15.46 19.23
CA SER A 468 2.65 16.17 18.76
C SER A 468 1.61 16.37 19.86
N TYR A 469 1.60 15.49 20.88
CA TYR A 469 0.55 15.46 21.89
C TYR A 469 1.10 15.07 23.26
N ALA A 470 0.44 15.53 24.32
CA ALA A 470 0.64 15.05 25.68
C ALA A 470 0.03 13.65 25.85
N ASP A 471 0.84 12.71 26.34
CA ASP A 471 0.42 11.34 26.60
C ASP A 471 0.05 11.12 28.07
N ILE A 472 -1.14 11.61 28.44
CA ILE A 472 -1.67 11.48 29.80
C ILE A 472 -1.83 10.01 30.20
N ARG A 473 -2.11 9.13 29.23
CA ARG A 473 -2.31 7.70 29.48
C ARG A 473 -1.03 7.02 29.95
N GLU A 474 0.12 7.45 29.45
CA GLU A 474 1.41 6.94 29.93
C GLU A 474 1.66 7.28 31.40
N THR A 475 1.27 8.47 31.85
CA THR A 475 1.30 8.84 33.27
C THR A 475 0.31 8.01 34.09
N GLN A 476 -0.88 7.76 33.57
CA GLN A 476 -1.91 6.94 34.25
C GLN A 476 -1.48 5.48 34.44
N LYS A 477 -0.62 4.96 33.57
CA LYS A 477 -0.05 3.60 33.68
C LYS A 477 1.16 3.54 34.62
N ALA A 478 1.72 4.67 35.03
CA ALA A 478 2.92 4.70 35.85
C ALA A 478 2.65 4.14 37.26
N LEU A 479 3.64 3.45 37.81
CA LEU A 479 3.56 2.91 39.17
C LEU A 479 3.33 4.04 40.18
N GLY A 480 2.33 3.85 41.06
CA GLY A 480 1.95 4.86 42.07
C GLY A 480 0.89 5.85 41.60
N TYR A 481 0.45 5.79 40.33
CA TYR A 481 -0.65 6.61 39.87
C TYR A 481 -1.98 6.25 40.57
N THR A 482 -2.73 7.28 40.94
CA THR A 482 -4.09 7.17 41.50
C THR A 482 -4.93 8.39 41.13
N ASP A 483 -6.18 8.15 40.73
CA ASP A 483 -7.16 9.21 40.45
C ASP A 483 -7.83 9.76 41.71
N ALA A 484 -7.66 9.12 42.87
CA ALA A 484 -8.36 9.52 44.09
C ALA A 484 -8.01 10.95 44.54
N TYR A 485 -6.77 11.39 44.32
CA TYR A 485 -6.26 12.65 44.86
C TYR A 485 -5.57 13.57 43.86
N HIS A 486 -5.06 13.04 42.74
CA HIS A 486 -4.12 13.75 41.87
C HIS A 486 -4.46 13.57 40.37
N ARG A 487 -5.75 13.36 40.08
CA ARG A 487 -6.25 13.05 38.74
C ARG A 487 -5.82 14.09 37.72
N ILE A 488 -5.31 13.65 36.56
CA ILE A 488 -5.03 14.51 35.41
C ILE A 488 -6.16 14.36 34.40
N VAL A 489 -6.65 15.48 33.88
CA VAL A 489 -7.75 15.50 32.90
C VAL A 489 -7.33 16.29 31.67
N SER A 490 -7.71 15.80 30.49
CA SER A 490 -7.68 16.63 29.28
C SER A 490 -8.69 17.78 29.44
N GLN A 491 -8.32 18.96 28.94
CA GLN A 491 -9.22 20.12 28.84
C GLN A 491 -9.74 20.33 27.42
N GLN A 492 -9.48 19.40 26.50
CA GLN A 492 -9.94 19.50 25.12
C GLN A 492 -11.45 19.39 24.99
N ALA A 493 -11.98 20.01 23.93
CA ALA A 493 -13.37 19.87 23.54
C ALA A 493 -13.72 18.38 23.31
N PRO A 494 -14.93 17.93 23.68
CA PRO A 494 -15.34 16.51 23.56
C PRO A 494 -15.27 15.93 22.14
N GLU A 495 -15.16 16.79 21.13
CA GLU A 495 -15.17 16.46 19.71
C GLU A 495 -13.80 16.00 19.19
N LEU A 496 -12.73 16.25 19.96
CA LEU A 496 -11.36 15.84 19.64
C LEU A 496 -11.03 14.46 20.24
N ARG A 497 -10.15 13.71 19.56
CA ARG A 497 -9.68 12.42 20.08
C ARG A 497 -8.87 12.66 21.35
N GLU A 498 -9.20 11.93 22.42
CA GLU A 498 -8.49 12.01 23.71
C GLU A 498 -6.97 11.78 23.61
N SER A 499 -6.51 11.03 22.60
CA SER A 499 -5.09 10.81 22.31
C SER A 499 -4.36 12.02 21.72
N HIS A 500 -5.08 13.09 21.36
CA HIS A 500 -4.55 14.29 20.72
C HIS A 500 -4.47 15.47 21.70
N SER A 501 -4.38 15.20 23.01
CA SER A 501 -4.41 16.22 24.06
C SER A 501 -3.21 17.16 23.99
N VAL A 502 -3.46 18.46 23.90
CA VAL A 502 -2.46 19.52 24.17
C VAL A 502 -2.83 20.38 25.37
N ASP A 503 -4.12 20.44 25.71
CA ASP A 503 -4.63 21.10 26.92
C ASP A 503 -4.95 20.08 28.01
N PHE A 504 -4.42 20.28 29.20
CA PHE A 504 -4.70 19.42 30.35
C PHE A 504 -4.45 20.16 31.67
N ALA A 505 -5.00 19.60 32.75
CA ALA A 505 -4.86 20.16 34.07
C ALA A 505 -5.02 19.10 35.15
N LEU A 506 -4.60 19.43 36.37
CA LEU A 506 -4.89 18.65 37.55
C LEU A 506 -6.34 18.87 38.02
N ASP A 507 -7.08 17.80 38.29
CA ASP A 507 -8.47 17.80 38.77
C ASP A 507 -8.64 17.05 40.10
N GLY A 508 -7.52 16.69 40.72
CA GLY A 508 -7.46 16.03 42.01
C GLY A 508 -7.77 16.93 43.20
N GLY A 509 -8.11 16.34 44.35
CA GLY A 509 -8.30 17.07 45.61
C GLY A 509 -7.02 17.58 46.26
N MET A 510 -5.85 17.14 45.78
CA MET A 510 -4.51 17.49 46.23
C MET A 510 -3.64 17.88 45.03
N LEU A 511 -2.58 18.67 45.28
CA LEU A 511 -1.57 19.00 44.27
C LEU A 511 -0.90 17.75 43.72
N GLY A 512 -0.38 17.79 42.50
CA GLY A 512 -0.12 16.65 41.62
C GLY A 512 0.83 15.56 42.10
N ASP A 513 1.48 15.69 43.27
CA ASP A 513 2.40 14.68 43.84
C ASP A 513 3.56 14.38 42.87
N ASP A 514 4.18 15.46 42.40
CA ASP A 514 5.30 15.43 41.48
C ASP A 514 5.05 14.60 40.21
N ARG A 515 3.82 14.65 39.66
CA ARG A 515 3.47 13.95 38.42
C ARG A 515 4.00 14.67 37.19
N CYS A 516 4.36 13.90 36.18
CA CYS A 516 4.74 14.43 34.88
C CYS A 516 3.82 13.92 33.78
N VAL A 517 3.58 14.76 32.78
CA VAL A 517 3.03 14.33 31.48
C VAL A 517 4.14 14.50 30.46
N ARG A 518 4.44 13.44 29.72
CA ARG A 518 5.40 13.45 28.61
C ARG A 518 4.68 13.48 27.27
N ALA A 519 5.37 13.86 26.20
CA ALA A 519 4.86 13.73 24.84
C ALA A 519 4.70 12.25 24.42
N ASN A 520 3.84 12.03 23.42
CA ASN A 520 3.59 10.75 22.79
C ASN A 520 4.85 10.17 22.11
N MET A 521 5.69 11.01 21.53
CA MET A 521 6.94 10.65 20.86
C MET A 521 8.14 11.40 21.46
N PRO A 522 9.36 10.86 21.39
CA PRO A 522 10.58 11.61 21.68
C PRO A 522 10.97 12.48 20.48
N PHE A 523 11.84 13.46 20.69
CA PHE A 523 12.55 14.10 19.58
C PHE A 523 13.40 13.04 18.84
N PRO A 524 13.29 12.95 17.51
CA PRO A 524 14.20 12.11 16.72
C PRO A 524 15.65 12.57 16.90
N THR A 525 16.60 11.64 16.83
CA THR A 525 18.03 11.95 16.95
C THR A 525 18.73 12.09 15.61
N THR A 526 17.96 12.11 14.52
CA THR A 526 18.43 12.27 13.13
C THR A 526 17.63 13.36 12.45
N PHE A 527 18.09 13.82 11.30
CA PHE A 527 17.30 14.70 10.45
C PHE A 527 15.94 14.08 10.16
N HIS A 528 14.89 14.89 10.30
CA HIS A 528 13.52 14.48 10.06
C HIS A 528 12.70 15.66 9.56
N VAL A 529 11.59 15.35 8.88
CA VAL A 529 10.64 16.37 8.44
C VAL A 529 9.97 17.02 9.65
N ALA A 530 10.07 18.34 9.73
CA ALA A 530 9.33 19.15 10.68
C ALA A 530 8.40 20.12 9.93
N VAL A 531 7.23 20.34 10.51
CA VAL A 531 6.27 21.32 10.01
C VAL A 531 6.00 22.26 11.15
N TYR A 532 6.12 23.57 10.95
CA TYR A 532 5.87 24.57 12.00
C TYR A 532 4.91 25.64 11.48
N LYS A 533 3.93 26.01 12.29
CA LYS A 533 3.01 27.09 11.97
C LYS A 533 3.67 28.43 12.25
N ARG A 534 3.55 29.37 11.31
CA ARG A 534 3.94 30.76 11.49
C ARG A 534 2.81 31.71 11.11
N ASN A 535 2.89 32.92 11.65
CA ASN A 535 2.05 34.02 11.19
C ASN A 535 2.43 34.41 9.74
N PRO A 536 1.48 34.92 8.95
CA PRO A 536 1.78 35.45 7.62
C PRO A 536 2.80 36.59 7.70
N THR A 537 3.75 36.64 6.77
CA THR A 537 4.66 37.78 6.60
C THR A 537 3.95 38.94 5.89
N GLU A 538 4.60 40.10 5.83
CA GLU A 538 4.14 41.21 5.00
C GLU A 538 4.07 40.82 3.52
N GLU A 539 4.99 39.97 3.06
CA GLU A 539 5.03 39.46 1.68
C GLU A 539 3.87 38.50 1.39
N ASP A 540 3.59 37.56 2.31
CA ASP A 540 2.42 36.68 2.21
C ASP A 540 1.14 37.51 2.11
N THR A 541 1.03 38.54 2.97
CA THR A 541 -0.12 39.44 3.01
C THR A 541 -0.24 40.22 1.70
N ALA A 542 0.88 40.68 1.12
CA ALA A 542 0.91 41.35 -0.18
C ALA A 542 0.50 40.43 -1.34
N GLN A 543 0.77 39.13 -1.23
CA GLN A 543 0.31 38.09 -2.17
C GLN A 543 -1.15 37.64 -1.91
N GLY A 544 -1.84 38.24 -0.94
CA GLY A 544 -3.23 37.94 -0.60
C GLY A 544 -3.42 36.79 0.40
N HIS A 545 -2.34 36.26 0.96
CA HIS A 545 -2.38 35.21 1.98
C HIS A 545 -2.54 35.81 3.38
N THR A 546 -3.77 35.78 3.87
CA THR A 546 -4.13 36.28 5.22
C THR A 546 -4.27 35.16 6.26
N GLN A 547 -4.09 33.91 5.84
CA GLN A 547 -4.22 32.72 6.69
C GLN A 547 -2.85 32.23 7.15
N PRO A 548 -2.75 31.57 8.32
CA PRO A 548 -1.50 31.00 8.81
C PRO A 548 -0.79 30.10 7.78
N VAL A 549 0.53 30.12 7.80
CA VAL A 549 1.39 29.33 6.90
C VAL A 549 2.06 28.23 7.70
N TYR A 550 2.06 27.01 7.17
CA TYR A 550 2.87 25.91 7.69
C TYR A 550 4.15 25.79 6.86
N GLN A 551 5.28 26.08 7.50
CA GLN A 551 6.60 25.88 6.92
C GLN A 551 6.99 24.42 7.06
N VAL A 552 7.38 23.80 5.94
CA VAL A 552 7.90 22.43 5.87
C VAL A 552 9.40 22.51 5.73
N GLY A 553 10.13 21.90 6.66
CA GLY A 553 11.58 21.86 6.64
C GLY A 553 12.11 20.53 7.17
N VAL A 554 13.43 20.46 7.32
CA VAL A 554 14.12 19.30 7.91
C VAL A 554 15.00 19.79 9.05
N VAL A 555 14.89 19.15 10.20
CA VAL A 555 15.60 19.55 11.42
C VAL A 555 16.23 18.31 12.08
N PRO A 556 17.38 18.43 12.76
CA PRO A 556 17.96 17.32 13.52
C PRO A 556 17.52 17.34 14.99
N GLY A 557 17.03 18.47 15.49
CA GLY A 557 16.54 18.68 16.86
C GLY A 557 15.03 18.93 16.94
N GLY A 558 14.59 19.62 17.99
CA GLY A 558 13.19 20.02 18.12
C GLY A 558 12.93 20.90 19.34
N TYR A 559 11.74 21.51 19.39
CA TYR A 559 11.37 22.48 20.42
C TYR A 559 9.86 22.39 20.71
N PHE A 560 9.47 22.69 21.95
CA PHE A 560 8.07 22.80 22.35
C PHE A 560 7.89 23.89 23.42
N GLU A 561 6.67 24.43 23.51
CA GLU A 561 6.29 25.44 24.50
C GLU A 561 5.20 24.93 25.43
N LEU A 562 5.25 25.42 26.68
CA LEU A 562 4.25 25.25 27.72
C LEU A 562 3.70 26.64 28.09
N SER A 563 2.41 26.84 27.88
CA SER A 563 1.66 28.02 28.34
C SER A 563 0.85 27.68 29.59
N LEU A 564 0.96 28.50 30.62
CA LEU A 564 0.24 28.31 31.88
C LEU A 564 -0.89 29.33 32.01
N SER A 565 -2.09 28.87 32.33
CA SER A 565 -3.24 29.75 32.57
C SER A 565 -3.92 29.44 33.90
N LYS A 566 -4.34 30.49 34.60
CA LYS A 566 -4.97 30.34 35.91
C LYS A 566 -6.35 29.71 35.76
N ARG A 567 -6.53 28.51 36.31
CA ARG A 567 -7.81 27.77 36.31
C ARG A 567 -8.54 27.94 37.64
N GLN A 568 -9.86 28.13 37.59
CA GLN A 568 -10.68 28.11 38.79
C GLN A 568 -10.90 26.65 39.23
N HIS A 569 -10.27 26.26 40.34
CA HIS A 569 -10.45 24.94 40.93
C HIS A 569 -10.87 25.05 42.40
N ARG A 570 -11.83 24.21 42.82
CA ARG A 570 -12.44 24.24 44.17
C ARG A 570 -11.42 24.09 45.32
N HIS A 571 -10.31 23.40 45.07
CA HIS A 571 -9.24 23.18 46.04
C HIS A 571 -8.06 24.17 45.91
N ALA A 572 -8.08 25.08 44.92
CA ALA A 572 -6.99 26.05 44.72
C ALA A 572 -6.96 27.19 45.74
N ARG A 573 -7.98 27.34 46.60
CA ARG A 573 -8.08 28.40 47.64
C ARG A 573 -7.73 27.94 49.04
N VAL A 574 -7.48 26.65 49.26
CA VAL A 574 -7.11 26.11 50.58
C VAL A 574 -5.59 26.10 50.65
N PRO A 575 -4.94 26.83 51.58
CA PRO A 575 -3.51 26.71 51.79
C PRO A 575 -3.16 25.24 52.02
N SER A 576 -2.16 24.72 51.30
CA SER A 576 -1.70 23.36 51.51
C SER A 576 -1.41 23.16 53.00
N MET A 577 -2.06 22.18 53.63
CA MET A 577 -1.81 21.77 55.01
C MET A 577 -0.34 21.36 55.25
N SER A 578 0.42 21.09 54.18
CA SER A 578 1.83 20.66 54.21
C SER A 578 2.84 21.77 53.86
N GLY A 579 2.40 23.00 53.53
CA GLY A 579 3.33 24.08 53.15
C GLY A 579 4.07 23.87 51.82
N GLN A 580 3.64 22.92 50.98
CA GLN A 580 4.18 22.73 49.63
C GLN A 580 3.82 23.93 48.74
N GLU A 581 4.83 24.61 48.22
CA GLU A 581 4.69 25.66 47.20
C GLU A 581 4.25 25.03 45.88
N VAL A 582 3.36 25.72 45.17
CA VAL A 582 2.87 25.30 43.86
C VAL A 582 4.02 25.31 42.86
N MET A 583 4.25 24.20 42.18
CA MET A 583 5.41 24.04 41.29
C MET A 583 4.96 23.49 39.93
N THR A 584 5.49 24.08 38.86
CA THR A 584 5.35 23.58 37.49
C THR A 584 6.74 23.60 36.87
N SER A 585 7.08 22.57 36.11
CA SER A 585 8.38 22.46 35.47
C SER A 585 8.24 21.99 34.02
N ILE A 586 9.21 22.35 33.20
CA ILE A 586 9.32 21.94 31.80
C ILE A 586 10.68 21.29 31.58
N GLY A 587 10.75 20.27 30.73
CA GLY A 587 12.03 19.64 30.44
C GLY A 587 11.98 18.43 29.54
N LEU A 588 13.04 17.64 29.66
CA LEU A 588 13.29 16.44 28.86
C LEU A 588 13.41 15.24 29.79
N VAL A 589 12.75 14.14 29.43
CA VAL A 589 12.83 12.87 30.15
C VAL A 589 13.06 11.73 29.17
N ASN A 590 13.69 10.63 29.58
CA ASN A 590 13.73 9.44 28.73
C ASN A 590 12.59 8.46 29.07
N ALA A 591 12.45 7.41 28.26
CA ALA A 591 11.40 6.39 28.42
C ALA A 591 11.42 5.66 29.78
N LYS A 592 12.51 5.71 30.54
CA LYS A 592 12.64 5.06 31.86
C LYS A 592 12.45 6.03 33.02
N PHE A 593 12.10 7.28 32.76
CA PHE A 593 11.85 8.27 33.81
C PHE A 593 10.52 7.95 34.54
N PRO A 594 10.50 8.00 35.88
CA PRO A 594 9.27 7.80 36.65
C PRO A 594 8.34 9.01 36.52
N LEU A 595 7.18 8.82 35.89
CA LEU A 595 6.20 9.90 35.66
C LEU A 595 5.38 10.28 36.92
N VAL A 596 5.61 9.63 38.06
CA VAL A 596 4.94 9.89 39.34
C VAL A 596 6.00 10.03 40.43
N GLY A 597 5.86 11.02 41.30
CA GLY A 597 6.78 11.26 42.42
C GLY A 597 8.13 11.87 42.02
N LYS A 598 8.28 12.34 40.78
CA LYS A 598 9.50 13.01 40.27
C LYS A 598 9.15 14.02 39.19
N GLN A 599 9.82 15.17 39.25
CA GLN A 599 9.73 16.23 38.24
C GLN A 599 10.93 16.17 37.28
N PRO A 600 10.80 16.68 36.04
CA PRO A 600 11.90 16.75 35.09
C PRO A 600 13.11 17.43 35.72
N GLY A 601 14.30 16.85 35.53
CA GLY A 601 15.54 17.32 36.13
C GLY A 601 15.92 16.66 37.45
N TRP A 602 15.02 15.97 38.14
CA TRP A 602 15.30 15.32 39.43
C TRP A 602 15.98 13.95 39.34
N THR A 603 16.22 13.46 38.12
CA THR A 603 17.00 12.26 37.88
C THR A 603 18.13 12.59 36.91
N ARG A 604 19.19 11.78 36.89
CA ARG A 604 20.26 11.84 35.87
C ARG A 604 19.74 11.55 34.47
N ARG A 605 18.51 11.04 34.39
CA ARG A 605 17.79 10.68 33.17
C ARG A 605 16.81 11.75 32.73
N SER A 606 16.99 12.98 33.20
CA SER A 606 16.09 14.09 32.92
C SER A 606 16.80 15.43 33.05
N HIS A 607 16.34 16.42 32.30
CA HIS A 607 16.73 17.81 32.41
C HIS A 607 15.47 18.63 32.66
N GLY A 608 15.49 19.63 33.52
CA GLY A 608 14.29 20.41 33.81
C GLY A 608 14.56 21.81 34.30
N TYR A 609 13.66 22.71 33.93
CA TYR A 609 13.61 24.10 34.35
C TYR A 609 12.34 24.32 35.16
N HIS A 610 12.50 24.85 36.37
CA HIS A 610 11.47 24.87 37.41
C HIS A 610 10.95 26.30 37.64
N GLY A 611 9.63 26.44 37.77
CA GLY A 611 8.97 27.75 37.82
C GLY A 611 8.94 28.43 39.18
N ASP A 612 9.06 27.66 40.26
CA ASP A 612 9.07 28.12 41.65
C ASP A 612 10.38 28.81 42.05
N ASP A 613 11.51 28.43 41.44
CA ASP A 613 12.82 28.98 41.79
C ASP A 613 13.63 29.50 40.59
N GLY A 614 13.16 29.25 39.36
CA GLY A 614 13.86 29.62 38.13
C GLY A 614 15.16 28.83 37.90
N ARG A 615 15.35 27.71 38.61
CA ARG A 615 16.58 26.92 38.56
C ARG A 615 16.47 25.79 37.55
N TYR A 616 17.64 25.39 37.07
CA TYR A 616 17.81 24.21 36.25
C TYR A 616 18.24 23.02 37.10
N TYR A 617 17.68 21.86 36.79
CA TYR A 617 17.92 20.59 37.46
C TYR A 617 18.34 19.51 36.46
N HIS A 618 19.38 18.74 36.81
CA HIS A 618 19.78 17.52 36.12
C HIS A 618 20.49 16.59 37.12
N GLY A 619 19.83 15.51 37.55
CA GLY A 619 20.40 14.57 38.51
C GLY A 619 20.58 15.16 39.91
N THR A 620 19.48 15.34 40.64
CA THR A 620 19.54 15.72 42.05
C THR A 620 19.84 14.51 42.95
N PRO A 621 20.27 14.69 44.22
CA PRO A 621 20.49 13.61 45.18
C PRO A 621 19.28 12.71 45.48
N PHE A 622 18.11 13.00 44.91
CA PHE A 622 16.84 12.30 45.12
C PHE A 622 16.74 10.93 44.41
N GLU A 623 17.75 10.50 43.65
CA GLU A 623 17.82 9.15 43.07
C GLU A 623 18.04 8.04 44.12
N VAL A 624 18.52 8.37 45.32
CA VAL A 624 18.78 7.39 46.38
C VAL A 624 17.62 7.38 47.38
N GLY A 625 16.51 6.74 47.02
CA GLY A 625 15.62 6.15 47.99
C GLY A 625 16.27 4.88 48.57
N GLY A 626 17.19 5.02 49.53
CA GLY A 626 17.80 3.89 50.24
C GLY A 626 19.32 3.98 50.43
N THR A 627 19.76 4.30 51.65
CA THR A 627 21.05 3.84 52.24
C THR A 627 22.38 4.08 51.48
N ALA A 628 22.52 5.06 50.59
CA ALA A 628 23.84 5.38 49.99
C ALA A 628 24.52 6.65 50.56
N GLY A 629 24.33 6.92 51.85
CA GLY A 629 25.14 7.89 52.60
C GLY A 629 26.52 7.37 53.02
N SER A 630 26.94 6.17 52.62
CA SER A 630 28.08 5.48 53.25
C SER A 630 29.38 5.40 52.44
N ASN A 631 29.43 5.83 51.17
CA ASN A 631 30.62 5.56 50.33
C ASN A 631 31.38 6.78 49.78
N LEU A 632 31.01 8.02 50.14
CA LEU A 632 31.98 9.12 50.07
C LEU A 632 32.65 9.23 51.45
N MET A 633 33.83 8.63 51.61
CA MET A 633 34.70 8.94 52.75
C MET A 633 35.23 10.38 52.60
N CYS A 634 34.41 11.35 52.97
CA CYS A 634 34.87 12.69 53.30
C CYS A 634 35.09 12.75 54.82
N ARG A 635 36.27 13.20 55.24
CA ARG A 635 36.64 13.28 56.66
C ARG A 635 36.02 14.46 57.40
N ASP A 636 35.22 15.28 56.72
CA ASP A 636 34.57 16.47 57.29
C ASP A 636 33.05 16.44 57.03
N ALA A 637 32.30 16.16 58.09
CA ALA A 637 30.84 16.07 58.06
C ALA A 637 30.15 17.41 57.77
N ASN A 638 30.77 18.55 58.11
CA ASN A 638 30.22 19.88 57.81
C ASN A 638 30.42 20.26 56.36
N LEU A 639 31.55 19.91 55.77
CA LEU A 639 31.79 20.08 54.34
C LEU A 639 30.87 19.18 53.53
N CYS A 640 30.67 17.92 53.94
CA CYS A 640 29.69 17.03 53.33
C CYS A 640 28.25 17.53 53.47
N PHE A 641 27.85 18.07 54.62
CA PHE A 641 26.52 18.65 54.81
C PHE A 641 26.31 19.91 53.97
N LYS A 642 27.32 20.77 53.83
CA LYS A 642 27.28 21.95 52.94
C LYS A 642 27.25 21.54 51.47
N ILE A 643 28.08 20.58 51.04
CA ILE A 643 28.05 20.02 49.68
C ILE A 643 26.70 19.34 49.41
N TRP A 644 26.14 18.61 50.38
CA TRP A 644 24.82 18.00 50.29
C TRP A 644 23.67 19.02 50.22
N GLN A 645 23.76 20.13 50.98
CA GLN A 645 22.84 21.27 50.86
C GLN A 645 22.99 22.03 49.54
N PHE A 646 24.21 22.15 49.01
CA PHE A 646 24.50 22.77 47.72
C PHE A 646 24.01 21.91 46.55
N LEU A 647 24.18 20.58 46.62
CA LEU A 647 23.68 19.59 45.64
C LEU A 647 22.15 19.46 45.64
N LYS A 648 21.46 19.93 46.71
CA LYS A 648 20.00 19.98 46.78
C LYS A 648 19.39 21.17 46.04
N GLN A 649 20.17 22.19 45.71
CA GLN A 649 19.68 23.38 45.03
C GLN A 649 20.00 23.25 43.54
N GLY A 650 18.99 23.40 42.68
CA GLY A 650 19.24 23.47 41.22
C GLY A 650 20.23 24.58 40.91
N ARG A 651 20.86 24.56 39.74
CA ARG A 651 21.73 25.70 39.39
C ARG A 651 20.88 26.92 39.05
N PRO A 652 21.26 28.14 39.46
CA PRO A 652 20.67 29.37 38.93
C PRO A 652 20.68 29.32 37.41
N PHE A 653 19.56 29.63 36.77
CA PHE A 653 19.45 29.45 35.32
C PHE A 653 18.64 30.57 34.66
N GLY A 654 17.39 30.77 35.08
CA GLY A 654 16.51 31.76 34.49
C GLY A 654 15.55 32.39 35.51
N PRO A 655 14.62 33.23 35.04
CA PRO A 655 13.60 33.81 35.90
C PRO A 655 12.63 32.74 36.42
N MET A 656 11.84 33.07 37.45
CA MET A 656 10.70 32.23 37.84
C MET A 656 9.56 32.36 36.82
N PHE A 657 8.69 31.35 36.71
CA PHE A 657 7.51 31.41 35.84
C PHE A 657 6.26 30.86 36.54
N LYS A 658 5.08 31.32 36.12
CA LYS A 658 3.79 31.00 36.73
C LYS A 658 2.66 31.19 35.72
N SER A 659 1.41 31.00 36.15
CA SER A 659 0.22 31.45 35.42
C SER A 659 0.42 32.78 34.68
N GLY A 660 0.24 32.76 33.36
CA GLY A 660 0.45 33.87 32.44
C GLY A 660 1.77 33.84 31.69
N SER A 661 2.68 32.92 32.02
CA SER A 661 3.95 32.71 31.31
C SER A 661 3.85 31.65 30.22
N THR A 662 4.68 31.79 29.19
CA THR A 662 4.97 30.74 28.21
C THR A 662 6.46 30.40 28.29
N VAL A 663 6.79 29.14 28.55
CA VAL A 663 8.17 28.66 28.66
C VAL A 663 8.42 27.57 27.64
N GLY A 664 9.59 27.57 27.03
CA GLY A 664 9.95 26.57 26.03
C GLY A 664 11.12 25.70 26.47
N CYS A 665 11.19 24.52 25.86
CA CYS A 665 12.31 23.60 26.00
C CYS A 665 12.58 22.94 24.67
N GLY A 666 13.85 22.82 24.31
CA GLY A 666 14.24 22.18 23.07
C GLY A 666 15.55 21.43 23.17
N VAL A 667 15.80 20.66 22.12
CA VAL A 667 17.01 19.91 21.86
C VAL A 667 17.60 20.40 20.55
N ARG A 668 18.86 20.81 20.57
CA ARG A 668 19.66 21.01 19.36
C ARG A 668 20.67 19.88 19.24
N ILE A 669 20.90 19.42 18.02
CA ILE A 669 21.90 18.40 17.72
C ILE A 669 22.92 19.04 16.79
N ASN A 670 24.19 19.01 17.16
CA ASN A 670 25.24 19.36 16.21
C ASN A 670 25.42 18.16 15.27
N PRO A 671 25.01 18.26 13.99
CA PRO A 671 25.00 17.12 13.09
C PRO A 671 26.41 16.66 12.68
N ARG A 672 27.44 17.50 12.88
CA ARG A 672 28.85 17.15 12.58
C ARG A 672 29.53 16.37 13.71
N THR A 673 29.22 16.69 14.96
CA THR A 673 29.84 16.06 16.14
C THR A 673 28.93 15.04 16.82
N GLY A 674 27.63 15.06 16.53
CA GLY A 674 26.60 14.27 17.22
C GLY A 674 26.31 14.74 18.64
N THR A 675 26.88 15.87 19.08
CA THR A 675 26.66 16.40 20.44
C THR A 675 25.28 17.03 20.55
N ILE A 676 24.57 16.72 21.64
CA ILE A 676 23.19 17.15 21.87
C ILE A 676 23.16 18.19 22.99
N PHE A 677 22.41 19.27 22.80
CA PHE A 677 22.23 20.34 23.77
C PHE A 677 20.75 20.56 24.09
N ALA A 678 20.41 20.56 25.37
CA ALA A 678 19.14 21.05 25.87
C ALA A 678 19.20 22.57 26.08
N PHE A 679 18.13 23.28 25.75
CA PHE A 679 17.99 24.72 25.98
C PHE A 679 16.55 25.06 26.38
N PHE A 680 16.36 26.25 26.94
CA PHE A 680 15.05 26.70 27.45
C PHE A 680 14.81 28.16 27.11
N THR A 681 13.53 28.53 27.01
CA THR A 681 13.09 29.90 26.77
C THR A 681 12.07 30.32 27.82
N ASN A 682 11.93 31.62 28.06
CA ASN A 682 10.90 32.19 28.91
C ASN A 682 10.33 33.45 28.26
N ASN A 683 9.02 33.44 28.02
CA ASN A 683 8.23 34.50 27.38
C ASN A 683 8.86 35.03 26.07
N GLY A 684 9.36 34.12 25.23
CA GLY A 684 9.94 34.45 23.93
C GLY A 684 11.42 34.85 23.97
N GLU A 685 12.11 34.71 25.10
CA GLU A 685 13.55 34.95 25.20
C GLU A 685 14.30 33.66 25.55
N LEU A 686 15.43 33.42 24.86
CA LEU A 686 16.35 32.34 25.20
C LEU A 686 16.97 32.59 26.57
N ILE A 687 16.85 31.61 27.47
CA ILE A 687 17.46 31.69 28.80
C ILE A 687 18.95 31.40 28.67
N SER A 688 19.79 32.33 29.12
CA SER A 688 21.23 32.12 29.26
C SER A 688 21.64 32.24 30.72
N GLY A 689 22.07 31.13 31.31
CA GLY A 689 22.65 31.11 32.66
C GLY A 689 24.13 31.51 32.65
N GLU A 690 24.80 31.39 33.81
CA GLU A 690 26.24 31.65 33.96
C GLU A 690 27.10 30.76 33.06
N ASP A 691 26.68 29.52 32.83
CA ASP A 691 27.36 28.54 31.98
C ASP A 691 26.88 28.58 30.50
N GLY A 692 26.08 29.59 30.13
CA GLY A 692 25.47 29.74 28.80
C GLY A 692 24.06 29.18 28.67
N ALA A 693 23.50 29.28 27.45
CA ALA A 693 22.13 28.89 27.14
C ALA A 693 21.94 27.40 26.81
N TYR A 694 23.04 26.72 26.47
CA TYR A 694 23.03 25.36 25.95
C TYR A 694 23.67 24.40 26.94
N VAL A 695 22.98 23.30 27.22
CA VAL A 695 23.40 22.32 28.22
C VAL A 695 23.60 20.98 27.53
N GLU A 696 24.84 20.52 27.49
CA GLU A 696 25.14 19.23 26.90
C GLU A 696 24.35 18.12 27.59
N CYS A 697 23.75 17.24 26.79
CA CYS A 697 23.00 16.10 27.27
C CYS A 697 23.37 14.83 26.49
N GLU A 698 23.12 13.68 27.12
CA GLU A 698 23.47 12.39 26.55
C GLU A 698 22.64 12.07 25.29
N HIS A 699 23.22 11.30 24.36
CA HIS A 699 22.56 10.83 23.16
C HIS A 699 21.45 9.82 23.48
N ARG A 700 20.24 10.32 23.77
CA ARG A 700 19.07 9.53 24.17
C ARG A 700 17.82 10.03 23.46
N ASN A 701 16.81 9.15 23.40
CA ASN A 701 15.45 9.52 23.01
C ASN A 701 14.82 10.38 24.11
N TRP A 702 14.91 11.70 23.94
CA TRP A 702 14.38 12.70 24.86
C TRP A 702 12.92 13.00 24.54
N TYR A 703 12.04 12.73 25.49
CA TYR A 703 10.64 13.13 25.45
C TYR A 703 10.49 14.52 26.06
N PRO A 704 9.84 15.46 25.35
CA PRO A 704 9.23 16.62 25.97
C PRO A 704 8.39 16.22 27.18
N ALA A 705 8.57 16.88 28.31
CA ALA A 705 7.80 16.60 29.51
C ALA A 705 7.55 17.84 30.34
N VAL A 706 6.41 17.83 31.03
CA VAL A 706 6.04 18.86 31.98
C VAL A 706 5.68 18.21 33.30
N GLY A 707 6.15 18.80 34.38
CA GLY A 707 5.79 18.42 35.74
C GLY A 707 4.64 19.26 36.26
N LEU A 708 3.67 18.60 36.90
CA LEU A 708 2.45 19.18 37.41
C LEU A 708 2.42 19.05 38.93
N ASP A 709 2.62 20.15 39.62
CA ASP A 709 2.28 20.30 41.02
C ASP A 709 1.55 21.65 41.25
N SER A 710 0.65 21.95 40.31
CA SER A 710 -0.20 23.14 40.28
C SER A 710 -1.61 22.81 39.77
N TYR A 711 -2.57 23.70 40.08
CA TYR A 711 -3.93 23.63 39.53
C TYR A 711 -4.09 24.44 38.24
N ASP A 712 -3.01 25.01 37.72
CA ASP A 712 -3.05 25.79 36.49
C ASP A 712 -3.44 24.89 35.31
N ALA A 713 -4.13 25.47 34.34
CA ALA A 713 -4.37 24.81 33.07
C ALA A 713 -3.12 24.98 32.19
N LEU A 714 -2.67 23.85 31.64
CA LEU A 714 -1.45 23.75 30.86
C LEU A 714 -1.83 23.52 29.39
N HIS A 715 -1.17 24.26 28.50
CA HIS A 715 -1.28 24.11 27.06
C HIS A 715 0.10 23.84 26.46
N LEU A 716 0.24 22.77 25.69
CA LEU A 716 1.47 22.43 24.98
C LEU A 716 1.38 22.83 23.51
N ASN A 717 2.43 23.47 22.99
CA ASN A 717 2.59 23.76 21.58
C ASN A 717 3.85 23.07 21.03
N PHE A 718 3.68 22.13 20.11
CA PHE A 718 4.77 21.44 19.40
C PHE A 718 5.08 22.04 18.02
N GLY A 719 4.49 23.20 17.69
CA GLY A 719 4.53 23.83 16.38
C GLY A 719 3.18 23.85 15.65
N GLN A 720 2.12 23.42 16.33
CA GLN A 720 0.73 23.52 15.88
C GLN A 720 0.24 24.98 15.89
N GLU A 721 0.90 25.82 16.69
CA GLU A 721 0.65 27.26 16.82
C GLU A 721 1.97 28.02 16.64
N PRO A 722 1.95 29.30 16.22
CA PRO A 722 3.16 30.11 16.20
C PRO A 722 3.81 30.15 17.59
N PHE A 723 5.11 29.86 17.65
CA PHE A 723 5.88 29.92 18.89
C PHE A 723 6.00 31.35 19.40
N VAL A 724 5.98 31.52 20.72
CA VAL A 724 6.29 32.80 21.37
C VAL A 724 7.76 33.15 21.18
N TYR A 725 8.67 32.17 21.22
CA TYR A 725 10.04 32.36 20.74
C TYR A 725 10.09 32.31 19.21
N SER A 726 9.78 33.44 18.58
CA SER A 726 9.49 33.50 17.15
C SER A 726 10.63 33.08 16.22
N ALA A 727 11.89 33.18 16.67
CA ALA A 727 13.06 32.85 15.85
C ALA A 727 13.34 31.34 15.75
N ILE A 728 12.73 30.51 16.61
CA ILE A 728 13.16 29.12 16.78
C ILE A 728 12.97 28.25 15.54
N ALA A 729 11.91 28.48 14.76
CA ALA A 729 11.63 27.70 13.57
C ALA A 729 12.75 27.89 12.54
N ASP A 730 13.11 29.15 12.26
CA ASP A 730 14.18 29.50 11.33
C ASP A 730 15.53 29.02 11.84
N GLU A 731 15.82 29.23 13.13
CA GLU A 731 17.04 28.74 13.78
C GLU A 731 17.23 27.21 13.69
N LEU A 732 16.14 26.43 13.77
CA LEU A 732 16.19 24.98 13.62
C LEU A 732 16.33 24.56 12.15
N PHE A 733 15.69 25.27 11.22
CA PHE A 733 15.82 24.99 9.79
C PHE A 733 17.21 25.34 9.26
N GLU A 734 17.86 26.37 9.78
CA GLU A 734 19.24 26.71 9.43
C GLU A 734 20.26 25.61 9.80
N GLU A 735 19.92 24.69 10.72
CA GLU A 735 20.81 23.58 11.09
C GLU A 735 21.05 22.58 9.94
N CYS A 736 20.20 22.60 8.90
CA CYS A 736 20.41 21.79 7.69
C CYS A 736 21.25 22.49 6.60
N ASN A 737 21.64 23.75 6.80
CA ASN A 737 22.47 24.48 5.84
C ASN A 737 23.83 23.80 5.65
N ASP A 738 24.23 23.68 4.39
CA ASP A 738 25.43 22.97 3.94
C ASP A 738 25.49 21.47 4.34
N MET A 739 24.35 20.88 4.75
CA MET A 739 24.25 19.47 5.15
C MET A 739 23.57 18.59 4.09
N ALA A 740 23.50 19.03 2.83
CA ALA A 740 22.80 18.33 1.74
C ALA A 740 23.15 16.84 1.66
N THR A 741 24.44 16.49 1.75
CA THR A 741 24.90 15.09 1.74
C THR A 741 24.42 14.31 2.96
N THR A 742 24.53 14.86 4.17
CA THR A 742 24.10 14.16 5.39
C THR A 742 22.57 14.01 5.45
N VAL A 743 21.83 15.06 5.07
CA VAL A 743 20.37 15.02 4.94
C VAL A 743 19.98 13.98 3.87
N SER A 744 20.71 13.94 2.75
CA SER A 744 20.57 12.90 1.72
C SER A 744 20.70 11.49 2.27
N GLU A 745 21.77 11.22 3.01
CA GLU A 745 22.05 9.88 3.53
C GLU A 745 21.03 9.46 4.59
N GLN A 746 20.57 10.40 5.42
CA GLN A 746 19.62 10.11 6.51
C GLN A 746 18.17 10.02 6.03
N LEU A 747 17.76 10.85 5.07
CA LEU A 747 16.40 10.85 4.51
C LEU A 747 16.26 10.01 3.23
N GLN A 748 17.39 9.64 2.61
CA GLN A 748 17.50 8.77 1.43
C GLN A 748 16.77 9.28 0.18
N TRP A 749 16.74 10.60 0.02
CA TRP A 749 15.91 11.27 -0.99
C TRP A 749 16.64 11.63 -2.31
N TYR A 750 17.99 11.58 -2.41
CA TYR A 750 18.74 11.86 -3.67
C TYR A 750 19.10 10.63 -4.50
N ASP A 751 18.84 9.40 -4.05
CA ASP A 751 18.97 8.18 -4.89
C ASP A 751 17.94 8.15 -6.04
N ILE A 752 17.30 9.28 -6.33
CA ILE A 752 16.12 9.39 -7.17
C ILE A 752 16.23 10.66 -8.03
N SER A 753 17.03 10.60 -9.12
CA SER A 753 17.22 11.66 -10.12
C SER A 753 16.00 11.89 -11.04
N ASP A 754 15.86 13.13 -11.54
CA ASP A 754 14.83 13.56 -12.51
C ASP A 754 15.15 13.08 -13.95
N SER A 755 16.43 12.82 -14.27
CA SER A 755 16.89 12.26 -15.55
C SER A 755 16.40 10.84 -15.85
N ASP A 756 15.73 10.20 -14.89
CA ASP A 756 15.30 8.81 -15.01
C ASP A 756 13.94 8.67 -15.70
N GLY A 757 13.36 9.79 -16.13
CA GLY A 757 12.18 9.89 -16.99
C GLY A 757 12.39 10.70 -18.28
N GLU A 758 13.55 11.34 -18.46
CA GLU A 758 13.93 11.96 -19.73
C GLU A 758 14.69 10.93 -20.58
N SER A 759 14.23 10.76 -21.81
CA SER A 759 14.97 10.07 -22.86
C SER A 759 16.39 10.63 -22.93
N SER A 760 17.38 9.75 -23.05
CA SER A 760 18.75 10.12 -23.43
C SER A 760 18.71 11.03 -24.66
N GLU A 761 18.94 12.33 -24.46
CA GLU A 761 19.34 13.21 -25.54
C GLU A 761 20.82 12.94 -25.82
N ASP A 762 21.08 12.65 -27.08
CA ASP A 762 22.39 12.35 -27.65
C ASP A 762 23.39 13.47 -27.34
N GLU A 763 24.50 13.12 -26.67
CA GLU A 763 25.72 13.92 -26.75
C GLU A 763 26.36 13.66 -28.12
N GLU A 764 25.90 14.38 -29.15
CA GLU A 764 26.69 14.60 -30.36
C GLU A 764 27.84 15.57 -30.05
N ASN A 765 29.04 15.03 -29.89
CA ASN A 765 30.26 15.75 -30.25
C ASN A 765 30.88 15.07 -31.48
N ASP A 766 30.91 15.85 -32.56
CA ASP A 766 31.53 15.59 -33.85
C ASP A 766 32.92 14.93 -33.73
N ASP A 767 33.13 13.80 -34.43
CA ASP A 767 34.09 13.74 -35.54
C ASP A 767 34.21 12.33 -36.17
N ASN A 768 34.09 12.30 -37.51
CA ASN A 768 34.57 11.32 -38.49
C ASN A 768 33.73 10.09 -38.90
N ASN A 769 33.17 10.19 -40.13
CA ASN A 769 33.06 9.19 -41.21
C ASN A 769 33.30 7.71 -40.85
N ASP A 770 32.27 6.86 -40.96
CA ASP A 770 32.13 5.86 -42.05
C ASP A 770 30.74 5.20 -42.00
N SER A 771 30.27 4.79 -43.17
CA SER A 771 29.04 4.08 -43.47
C SER A 771 28.82 2.77 -42.68
N GLY A 772 27.63 2.61 -42.07
CA GLY A 772 27.20 1.34 -41.47
C GLY A 772 25.81 1.40 -40.81
N ASP A 773 24.94 0.48 -41.22
CA ASP A 773 23.65 0.14 -40.58
C ASP A 773 23.70 0.24 -39.05
N SER A 774 22.79 1.01 -38.43
CA SER A 774 22.58 0.95 -36.99
C SER A 774 21.10 1.02 -36.62
N PHE A 775 20.68 -0.04 -35.94
CA PHE A 775 19.40 -0.23 -35.28
C PHE A 775 19.22 0.82 -34.18
N GLY A 776 18.18 1.65 -34.27
CA GLY A 776 17.70 2.44 -33.14
C GLY A 776 17.23 1.50 -32.01
N SER A 777 17.91 1.53 -30.87
CA SER A 777 17.50 0.81 -29.66
C SER A 777 16.42 1.62 -28.95
N ASP A 778 15.16 1.42 -29.34
CA ASP A 778 14.02 1.79 -28.53
C ASP A 778 14.07 1.01 -27.21
N VAL A 779 14.38 1.69 -26.11
CA VAL A 779 14.25 1.14 -24.76
C VAL A 779 12.76 0.82 -24.54
N SER A 780 12.43 -0.46 -24.37
CA SER A 780 11.04 -0.88 -24.26
C SER A 780 10.37 -0.33 -22.99
N ASP A 781 9.08 -0.01 -23.03
CA ASP A 781 8.26 0.35 -21.85
C ASP A 781 8.45 -0.65 -20.67
N GLU A 782 8.75 -1.91 -20.97
CA GLU A 782 8.98 -2.97 -19.99
C GLU A 782 10.32 -2.79 -19.24
N GLU A 783 11.33 -2.21 -19.88
CA GLU A 783 12.61 -1.87 -19.27
C GLU A 783 12.48 -0.66 -18.33
N VAL A 784 11.65 0.32 -18.70
CA VAL A 784 11.32 1.49 -17.85
C VAL A 784 10.57 1.05 -16.58
N SER A 785 9.55 0.20 -16.72
CA SER A 785 8.82 -0.34 -15.56
C SER A 785 9.71 -1.21 -14.66
N ALA A 786 10.64 -1.99 -15.21
CA ALA A 786 11.55 -2.84 -14.44
C ALA A 786 12.58 -2.02 -13.63
N ARG A 787 13.11 -0.93 -14.21
CA ARG A 787 14.02 0.00 -13.50
C ARG A 787 13.31 0.67 -12.32
N LEU A 788 12.05 1.07 -12.51
CA LEU A 788 11.28 1.75 -11.48
C LEU A 788 10.85 0.82 -10.33
N ILE A 789 10.58 -0.47 -10.60
CA ILE A 789 10.29 -1.48 -9.55
C ILE A 789 11.53 -1.79 -8.69
N MET A 790 12.71 -1.92 -9.31
CA MET A 790 13.95 -2.13 -8.56
C MET A 790 14.29 -0.94 -7.65
N ARG A 791 13.88 0.28 -8.05
CA ARG A 791 13.96 1.52 -7.25
C ARG A 791 13.08 1.45 -5.99
N ILE A 792 11.83 0.99 -6.11
CA ILE A 792 10.89 0.79 -4.99
C ILE A 792 11.44 -0.22 -3.97
N LEU A 793 12.12 -1.26 -4.44
CA LEU A 793 12.75 -2.27 -3.59
C LEU A 793 14.04 -1.76 -2.91
N ALA A 794 14.83 -0.91 -3.59
CA ALA A 794 16.04 -0.29 -3.04
C ALA A 794 15.73 0.71 -1.90
N MET A 795 14.70 1.56 -2.08
CA MET A 795 14.21 2.49 -1.04
C MET A 795 13.77 1.81 0.26
N ARG A 796 13.56 0.49 0.23
CA ARG A 796 13.06 -0.30 1.36
C ARG A 796 14.14 -0.95 2.20
N ARG A 797 15.30 -1.27 1.60
CA ARG A 797 16.41 -1.90 2.33
C ARG A 797 16.94 -1.03 3.46
N ALA A 798 16.91 0.29 3.28
CA ALA A 798 17.50 1.19 4.25
C ALA A 798 16.49 1.82 5.24
N GLY A 799 15.18 1.66 5.01
CA GLY A 799 14.16 1.85 6.04
C GLY A 799 14.03 0.68 7.04
N THR A 800 14.72 -0.44 6.81
CA THR A 800 14.73 -1.61 7.71
C THR A 800 15.96 -1.70 8.63
N ASP A 801 16.94 -0.83 8.47
CA ASP A 801 18.18 -0.81 9.28
C ASP A 801 18.10 0.10 10.52
N VAL A 802 16.90 0.45 10.96
CA VAL A 802 16.67 1.12 12.25
C VAL A 802 15.83 0.21 13.15
N ALA A 803 16.50 -0.74 13.80
CA ALA A 803 15.97 -1.54 14.90
C ALA A 803 16.97 -1.55 16.07
#